data_AF-J9F8X9-F1
#
_entry.id   AF-J9F8X9-F1
#
_cell.length_a   1.000
_cell.length_b   1.000
_cell.length_c   1.000
_cell.angle_alpha   90.00
_cell.angle_beta   90.00
_cell.angle_gamma   90.00
#
_symmetry.space_group_name_H-M   'P 1'
#
loop_
_entity.id
_entity.type
_entity.pdbx_description
1 polymer ?
#
loop_
_entity_poly.entity_id
_entity_poly.type
_entity_poly.pdbx_seq_one_letter_code
_entity_poly.pdbx_strand_id
1 'polypeptide(L)'
;MMASSTEEDDHHAEDPHKSDLWQQTLQAAVAATSQSEAAKKRQQQRKPMRQSNVIERSERSLLCLTLSNPLRKACITIVEWRPFEWLILLMICANCIALAVYQPYPAQDSDTKNIILEQIEYLFIVVFTIECVLKVIALGFLFHPGAYLRNAWNILDFIIVVIGLVSTALSRMNIQGFDVKALRAFRVLRPLRLVSGVPSLQVVLNAILRAMIPLLHIALLVMFVIIIYAIIGLELFCGKLHSTCFDATTGELAQHTPSTCGFASSAFHCQPNGHYEGVHWVCTSNTSWQGPNNGITNFDNFGLAMLTVFQCVSLEGWTDVMYWVNDAVGREWPWIYFVTLVILGSFFVLNLVLGVLSGEFSKEREKARARGLFQKFREKQQLEEDLKGYLDWINQAEDIEPVNDDEQEDEQQFNGEELDEEADEKTDDSRPSWWKKRLRRMQKLNRRCRRGCRRLVKSQTFYWLVIVLVLLNTLVLTTEHYKQEPWLDHFQTVANLFFVILFSMEMILKMYSLGLTTYTTSQFNRFDCFVVISSIVEFVLVYFDLMKPLGVSVLRSARLLRIFKVTKYWTSLRNLVSSLLNSLRSIMSLLLLLFLFIVIFALLGMQVFGGKFNFNPMNPKPRANFDTFIQALLTVFQILTGEDWNTVMYNGIASFGGVGSWGVLVSVYFIVLFICGNYILLNVFLAIAVDNLADADSLTNAEKEEEQAEVEEEVAEDDYEDEKYDENGNEETRDDSRIVMEEEEEGGEIITARPRRMSELVTAKQQKPIPKASSLFILSHTNPFRVFCNKIVNHSYFTNSVLICILVSSAMLAAEDPLEAQSPRNTILNYFDYFFTTVFTVEITLKVVVYGLMFHKGSFCRNAFNLLDILVVAVSLVSFVLKSDAISVVKILRVLRVLRPLRAINRAKGLKHVVQCVIVAVKTIGNIMLVTFMLQFMFAIIGVQLFKGTFFRCTDESKMTEYECRGEFLAYEDGDPMKPLRMRREWIKNDFNFDNVGDAMISLFVVSTFEGWPE
;
A
#
# COMPACT_ATOMS: atom_id res chain seq x y z
N MET A 1 -22.32 13.73 -88.23
CA MET A 1 -23.45 12.77 -88.32
C MET A 1 -24.21 12.92 -87.01
N MET A 2 -25.19 13.84 -86.95
CA MET A 2 -26.64 13.58 -87.15
C MET A 2 -27.18 12.65 -86.04
N ALA A 3 -28.22 12.94 -85.26
CA ALA A 3 -29.22 14.01 -85.13
C ALA A 3 -29.87 13.85 -83.72
N SER A 4 -30.25 14.91 -82.99
CA SER A 4 -31.64 15.43 -82.80
C SER A 4 -32.66 14.37 -82.30
N SER A 5 -33.62 14.61 -81.41
CA SER A 5 -34.20 15.79 -80.75
C SER A 5 -35.41 15.32 -79.88
N THR A 6 -35.88 16.16 -78.94
CA THR A 6 -37.29 16.38 -78.46
C THR A 6 -38.00 15.21 -77.70
N GLU A 7 -38.84 15.35 -76.67
CA GLU A 7 -39.50 16.46 -75.94
C GLU A 7 -40.20 15.85 -74.67
N GLU A 8 -40.25 16.64 -73.59
CA GLU A 8 -41.29 16.87 -72.55
C GLU A 8 -42.37 15.81 -72.14
N ASP A 9 -42.47 15.49 -70.84
CA ASP A 9 -43.53 15.97 -69.89
C ASP A 9 -43.86 15.03 -68.69
N ASP A 10 -43.98 15.67 -67.53
CA ASP A 10 -44.47 15.36 -66.16
C ASP A 10 -45.15 14.02 -65.79
N HIS A 11 -44.76 13.44 -64.63
CA HIS A 11 -45.66 13.26 -63.47
C HIS A 11 -44.99 12.70 -62.19
N HIS A 12 -45.24 13.40 -61.07
CA HIS A 12 -45.38 13.01 -59.66
C HIS A 12 -44.67 11.78 -59.04
N ALA A 13 -44.07 12.07 -57.89
CA ALA A 13 -43.35 11.22 -56.93
C ALA A 13 -44.17 10.12 -56.23
N GLU A 14 -43.51 8.99 -55.93
CA GLU A 14 -43.62 8.20 -54.69
C GLU A 14 -42.38 7.27 -54.56
N ASP A 15 -41.63 7.40 -53.46
CA ASP A 15 -40.32 6.76 -53.20
C ASP A 15 -40.42 5.29 -52.72
N PRO A 16 -39.74 4.30 -53.38
CA PRO A 16 -39.74 2.90 -52.97
C PRO A 16 -38.55 2.47 -52.08
N HIS A 17 -37.75 3.41 -51.56
CA HIS A 17 -36.38 3.10 -51.07
C HIS A 17 -36.27 2.53 -49.63
N LYS A 18 -37.35 2.42 -48.85
CA LYS A 18 -37.31 1.93 -47.45
C LYS A 18 -37.54 0.43 -47.27
N SER A 19 -38.20 -0.24 -48.22
CA SER A 19 -38.43 -1.69 -48.14
C SER A 19 -37.18 -2.51 -48.49
N ASP A 20 -36.35 -2.01 -49.40
CA ASP A 20 -35.16 -2.72 -49.88
C ASP A 20 -34.01 -2.67 -48.87
N LEU A 21 -33.89 -1.60 -48.09
CA LEU A 21 -32.87 -1.50 -47.04
C LEU A 21 -33.16 -2.47 -45.89
N TRP A 22 -34.43 -2.67 -45.55
CA TRP A 22 -34.89 -3.64 -44.54
C TRP A 22 -34.71 -5.08 -44.99
N GLN A 23 -34.93 -5.36 -46.28
CA GLN A 23 -34.67 -6.69 -46.85
C GLN A 23 -33.17 -6.98 -46.99
N GLN A 24 -32.35 -5.98 -47.34
CA GLN A 24 -30.89 -6.12 -47.38
C GLN A 24 -30.29 -6.28 -45.97
N THR A 25 -30.80 -5.59 -44.95
CA THR A 25 -30.37 -5.79 -43.55
C THR A 25 -30.83 -7.14 -42.99
N LEU A 26 -32.03 -7.62 -43.33
CA LEU A 26 -32.47 -8.97 -42.98
C LEU A 26 -31.63 -10.05 -43.68
N GLN A 27 -31.32 -9.89 -44.96
CA GLN A 27 -30.45 -10.82 -45.68
C GLN A 27 -29.00 -10.78 -45.16
N ALA A 28 -28.48 -9.62 -44.77
CA ALA A 28 -27.18 -9.49 -44.11
C ALA A 28 -27.18 -10.11 -42.71
N ALA A 29 -28.26 -9.95 -41.93
CA ALA A 29 -28.42 -10.56 -40.61
C ALA A 29 -28.54 -12.09 -40.70
N VAL A 30 -29.26 -12.63 -41.69
CA VAL A 30 -29.38 -14.06 -41.98
C VAL A 30 -28.07 -14.64 -42.53
N ALA A 31 -27.32 -13.88 -43.33
CA ALA A 31 -25.96 -14.22 -43.75
C ALA A 31 -24.97 -14.24 -42.56
N ALA A 32 -25.10 -13.31 -41.61
CA ALA A 32 -24.30 -13.29 -40.38
C ALA A 32 -24.65 -14.45 -39.43
N THR A 33 -25.91 -14.88 -39.38
CA THR A 33 -26.32 -16.06 -38.57
C THR A 33 -25.83 -17.38 -39.19
N SER A 34 -25.88 -17.51 -40.52
CA SER A 34 -25.37 -18.70 -41.21
C SER A 34 -23.84 -18.79 -41.21
N GLN A 35 -23.13 -17.65 -41.24
CA GLN A 35 -21.69 -17.60 -41.00
C GLN A 35 -21.33 -17.90 -39.53
N SER A 36 -22.17 -17.51 -38.56
CA SER A 36 -22.03 -17.89 -37.14
C SER A 36 -22.24 -19.40 -36.91
N GLU A 37 -23.13 -20.06 -37.65
CA GLU A 37 -23.29 -21.52 -37.59
C GLU A 37 -22.17 -22.28 -38.31
N ALA A 38 -21.68 -21.78 -39.45
CA ALA A 38 -20.50 -22.34 -40.13
C ALA A 38 -19.20 -22.11 -39.33
N ALA A 39 -19.09 -20.97 -38.63
CA ALA A 39 -18.01 -20.68 -37.68
C ALA A 39 -18.14 -21.51 -36.40
N LYS A 40 -19.35 -21.78 -35.88
CA LYS A 40 -19.59 -22.75 -34.80
C LYS A 40 -19.21 -24.18 -35.22
N LYS A 41 -19.44 -24.59 -36.47
CA LYS A 41 -18.99 -25.89 -37.01
C LYS A 41 -17.47 -25.94 -37.22
N ARG A 42 -16.82 -24.87 -37.68
CA ARG A 42 -15.35 -24.76 -37.75
C ARG A 42 -14.67 -24.63 -36.37
N GLN A 43 -15.30 -23.98 -35.40
CA GLN A 43 -14.86 -23.94 -33.99
C GLN A 43 -15.15 -25.24 -33.24
N GLN A 44 -16.11 -26.07 -33.68
CA GLN A 44 -16.27 -27.43 -33.17
C GLN A 44 -15.14 -28.38 -33.65
N GLN A 45 -14.54 -28.13 -34.82
CA GLN A 45 -13.36 -28.86 -35.31
C GLN A 45 -12.02 -28.32 -34.77
N ARG A 46 -12.00 -27.12 -34.19
CA ARG A 46 -10.85 -26.54 -33.47
C ARG A 46 -11.22 -26.19 -32.02
N LYS A 47 -11.99 -27.03 -31.35
CA LYS A 47 -11.84 -27.14 -29.90
C LYS A 47 -10.40 -27.62 -29.68
N PRO A 48 -9.58 -27.01 -28.81
CA PRO A 48 -8.53 -27.82 -28.20
C PRO A 48 -9.28 -29.04 -27.69
N MET A 49 -8.91 -30.22 -28.20
CA MET A 49 -9.37 -31.48 -27.65
C MET A 49 -9.30 -31.25 -26.16
N ARG A 50 -10.45 -31.30 -25.46
CA ARG A 50 -10.44 -31.37 -24.01
C ARG A 50 -9.52 -32.57 -23.81
N GLN A 51 -8.26 -32.34 -23.45
CA GLN A 51 -7.50 -33.28 -22.69
C GLN A 51 -8.35 -33.36 -21.41
N SER A 52 -9.39 -34.19 -21.45
CA SER A 52 -9.63 -35.05 -20.32
C SER A 52 -8.24 -35.60 -20.05
N ASN A 53 -7.66 -35.17 -18.94
CA ASN A 53 -6.53 -35.86 -18.34
C ASN A 53 -7.04 -37.29 -18.10
N VAL A 54 -7.04 -38.13 -19.14
CA VAL A 54 -7.18 -39.56 -19.01
C VAL A 54 -5.85 -39.93 -18.40
N ILE A 55 -5.81 -39.92 -17.07
CA ILE A 55 -4.68 -40.40 -16.30
C ILE A 55 -4.48 -41.84 -16.79
N GLU A 56 -3.42 -42.10 -17.57
CA GLU A 56 -3.08 -43.45 -17.99
C GLU A 56 -2.86 -44.30 -16.74
N ARG A 57 -3.84 -45.17 -16.44
CA ARG A 57 -3.83 -46.04 -15.26
C ARG A 57 -3.10 -47.31 -15.60
N SER A 58 -2.29 -47.78 -14.66
CA SER A 58 -1.63 -49.07 -14.80
C SER A 58 -2.63 -50.22 -14.89
N GLU A 59 -2.36 -51.19 -15.76
CA GLU A 59 -3.13 -52.44 -15.80
C GLU A 59 -3.11 -53.16 -14.45
N ARG A 60 -2.01 -53.05 -13.69
CA ARG A 60 -1.82 -53.63 -12.35
C ARG A 60 -1.34 -52.56 -11.33
N SER A 61 -2.03 -52.45 -10.19
CA SER A 61 -1.58 -51.71 -9.01
C SER A 61 -0.93 -52.67 -8.01
N LEU A 62 0.15 -52.24 -7.34
CA LEU A 62 0.92 -53.08 -6.38
C LEU A 62 1.36 -54.45 -6.92
N LEU A 63 1.57 -54.56 -8.24
CA LEU A 63 1.94 -55.78 -8.97
C LEU A 63 0.87 -56.91 -8.96
N CYS A 64 -0.24 -56.78 -8.21
CA CYS A 64 -1.26 -57.81 -8.03
C CYS A 64 -2.73 -57.38 -8.31
N LEU A 65 -3.06 -56.09 -8.28
CA LEU A 65 -4.44 -55.60 -8.40
C LEU A 65 -4.77 -55.12 -9.82
N THR A 66 -5.51 -55.90 -10.60
CA THR A 66 -6.00 -55.51 -11.92
C THR A 66 -7.12 -54.46 -11.83
N LEU A 67 -7.35 -53.71 -12.92
CA LEU A 67 -8.46 -52.74 -13.02
C LEU A 67 -9.85 -53.37 -12.81
N SER A 68 -9.98 -54.66 -13.05
CA SER A 68 -11.21 -55.44 -12.85
C SER A 68 -11.46 -55.87 -11.39
N ASN A 69 -10.48 -55.72 -10.49
CA ASN A 69 -10.64 -56.12 -9.10
C ASN A 69 -11.66 -55.20 -8.40
N PRO A 70 -12.69 -55.75 -7.72
CA PRO A 70 -13.74 -54.94 -7.09
C PRO A 70 -13.19 -53.98 -6.03
N LEU A 71 -12.13 -54.35 -5.31
CA LEU A 71 -11.49 -53.48 -4.31
C LEU A 71 -10.84 -52.26 -4.95
N ARG A 72 -10.07 -52.46 -6.03
CA ARG A 72 -9.43 -51.36 -6.76
C ARG A 72 -10.49 -50.44 -7.39
N LYS A 73 -11.55 -51.02 -7.97
CA LYS A 73 -12.66 -50.26 -8.55
C LYS A 73 -13.38 -49.42 -7.49
N ALA A 74 -13.67 -49.97 -6.31
CA ALA A 74 -14.28 -49.24 -5.21
C ALA A 74 -13.38 -48.08 -4.72
N CYS A 75 -12.07 -48.33 -4.56
CA CYS A 75 -11.11 -47.29 -4.16
C CYS A 75 -11.04 -46.15 -5.18
N ILE A 76 -11.06 -46.48 -6.49
CA ILE A 76 -11.09 -45.46 -7.56
C ILE A 76 -12.35 -44.60 -7.44
N THR A 77 -13.53 -45.23 -7.30
CA THR A 77 -14.79 -44.50 -7.16
C THR A 77 -14.80 -43.58 -5.93
N ILE A 78 -14.22 -44.01 -4.80
CA ILE A 78 -14.13 -43.20 -3.58
C ILE A 78 -13.17 -42.01 -3.76
N VAL A 79 -11.98 -42.25 -4.33
CA VAL A 79 -10.95 -41.20 -4.49
C VAL A 79 -11.40 -40.12 -5.49
N GLU A 80 -12.16 -40.48 -6.53
CA GLU A 80 -12.72 -39.53 -7.49
C GLU A 80 -13.97 -38.80 -6.99
N TRP A 81 -14.51 -39.22 -5.84
CA TRP A 81 -15.74 -38.65 -5.32
C TRP A 81 -15.52 -37.24 -4.78
N ARG A 82 -16.22 -36.25 -5.34
CA ARG A 82 -16.10 -34.83 -4.93
C ARG A 82 -16.28 -34.60 -3.43
N PRO A 83 -17.25 -35.21 -2.73
CA PRO A 83 -17.37 -35.08 -1.28
C PRO A 83 -16.15 -35.60 -0.50
N PHE A 84 -15.44 -36.61 -1.02
CA PHE A 84 -14.23 -37.11 -0.38
C PHE A 84 -13.11 -36.06 -0.40
N GLU A 85 -12.96 -35.33 -1.51
CA GLU A 85 -12.03 -34.18 -1.64
C GLU A 85 -12.35 -33.10 -0.59
N TRP A 86 -13.62 -32.69 -0.46
CA TRP A 86 -14.06 -31.71 0.54
C TRP A 86 -13.88 -32.21 1.98
N LEU A 87 -14.12 -33.50 2.25
CA LEU A 87 -13.92 -34.11 3.56
C LEU A 87 -12.46 -34.05 3.97
N ILE A 88 -11.53 -34.46 3.09
CA ILE A 88 -10.09 -34.41 3.38
C ILE A 88 -9.64 -32.96 3.59
N LEU A 89 -10.10 -32.03 2.75
CA LEU A 89 -9.80 -30.60 2.92
C LEU A 89 -10.27 -30.07 4.30
N LEU A 90 -11.49 -30.41 4.71
CA LEU A 90 -12.02 -30.05 6.03
C LEU A 90 -11.20 -30.67 7.16
N MET A 91 -10.76 -31.92 7.02
CA MET A 91 -9.90 -32.59 8.00
C MET A 91 -8.50 -31.97 8.08
N ILE A 92 -7.94 -31.50 6.97
CA ILE A 92 -6.69 -30.72 6.95
C ILE A 92 -6.89 -29.41 7.71
N CYS A 93 -7.95 -28.66 7.43
CA CYS A 93 -8.27 -27.41 8.14
C CYS A 93 -8.48 -27.65 9.65
N ALA A 94 -9.21 -28.69 10.03
CA ALA A 94 -9.40 -29.07 11.43
C ALA A 94 -8.07 -29.44 12.12
N ASN A 95 -7.15 -30.12 11.42
CA ASN A 95 -5.81 -30.42 11.94
C ASN A 95 -4.99 -29.14 12.16
N CYS A 96 -5.02 -28.20 11.21
CA CYS A 96 -4.36 -26.91 11.35
C CYS A 96 -4.89 -26.13 12.56
N ILE A 97 -6.21 -26.13 12.78
CA ILE A 97 -6.82 -25.50 13.96
C ILE A 97 -6.37 -26.20 15.24
N ALA A 98 -6.32 -27.54 15.27
CA ALA A 98 -5.82 -28.29 16.42
C ALA A 98 -4.36 -27.93 16.76
N LEU A 99 -3.51 -27.77 15.75
CA LEU A 99 -2.13 -27.29 15.92
C LEU A 99 -2.06 -25.85 16.45
N ALA A 100 -2.96 -24.97 16.02
CA ALA A 100 -3.04 -23.58 16.48
C ALA A 100 -3.56 -23.44 17.91
N VAL A 101 -4.45 -24.33 18.35
CA VAL A 101 -4.97 -24.33 19.74
C VAL A 101 -3.97 -24.95 20.72
N TYR A 102 -3.02 -25.77 20.24
CA TYR A 102 -1.99 -26.38 21.07
C TYR A 102 -1.11 -25.31 21.74
N GLN A 103 -1.04 -25.32 23.07
CA GLN A 103 -0.25 -24.35 23.84
C GLN A 103 1.01 -25.01 24.41
N PRO A 104 2.22 -24.62 23.97
CA PRO A 104 3.46 -25.14 24.53
C PRO A 104 3.71 -24.58 25.93
N TYR A 105 4.03 -25.46 26.89
CA TYR A 105 4.40 -25.08 28.25
C TYR A 105 5.89 -25.39 28.54
N PRO A 106 6.54 -24.60 29.43
CA PRO A 106 7.91 -24.87 29.86
C PRO A 106 8.03 -26.22 30.58
N ALA A 107 9.27 -26.71 30.71
CA ALA A 107 9.65 -27.82 31.61
C ALA A 107 8.85 -29.13 31.45
N GLN A 108 8.30 -29.41 30.26
CA GLN A 108 7.49 -30.60 29.95
C GLN A 108 6.12 -30.64 30.63
N ASP A 109 5.60 -29.50 31.07
CA ASP A 109 4.24 -29.40 31.60
C ASP A 109 3.18 -29.47 30.48
N SER A 110 1.94 -29.80 30.82
CA SER A 110 0.82 -29.89 29.86
C SER A 110 -0.55 -29.72 30.52
N ASP A 111 -1.44 -28.99 29.85
CA ASP A 111 -2.85 -28.87 30.25
C ASP A 111 -3.73 -29.99 29.68
N THR A 112 -4.91 -30.21 30.28
CA THR A 112 -5.94 -31.16 29.85
C THR A 112 -6.32 -30.96 28.38
N LYS A 113 -6.37 -29.71 27.91
CA LYS A 113 -6.64 -29.39 26.50
C LYS A 113 -5.59 -30.01 25.57
N ASN A 114 -4.31 -29.92 25.91
CA ASN A 114 -3.23 -30.49 25.11
C ASN A 114 -3.32 -32.02 25.08
N ILE A 115 -3.69 -32.65 26.19
CA ILE A 115 -3.90 -34.11 26.25
C ILE A 115 -5.04 -34.52 25.31
N ILE A 116 -6.16 -33.78 25.29
CA ILE A 116 -7.28 -34.03 24.36
C ILE A 116 -6.83 -33.81 22.91
N LEU A 117 -6.07 -32.76 22.62
CA LEU A 117 -5.54 -32.49 21.27
C LEU A 117 -4.60 -33.61 20.81
N GLU A 118 -3.77 -34.16 21.70
CA GLU A 118 -2.94 -35.33 21.40
C GLU A 118 -3.78 -36.59 21.13
N GLN A 119 -4.96 -36.74 21.73
CA GLN A 119 -5.88 -37.82 21.39
C GLN A 119 -6.53 -37.62 20.01
N ILE A 120 -7.00 -36.40 19.73
CA ILE A 120 -7.57 -36.02 18.42
C ILE A 120 -6.53 -36.19 17.31
N GLU A 121 -5.25 -35.98 17.62
CA GLU A 121 -4.15 -36.17 16.67
C GLU A 121 -4.07 -37.60 16.09
N TYR A 122 -4.35 -38.62 16.91
CA TYR A 122 -4.39 -40.00 16.43
C TYR A 122 -5.50 -40.21 15.40
N LEU A 123 -6.66 -39.56 15.59
CA LEU A 123 -7.75 -39.60 14.62
C LEU A 123 -7.31 -39.03 13.26
N PHE A 124 -6.61 -37.89 13.26
CA PHE A 124 -6.10 -37.30 12.02
C PHE A 124 -5.11 -38.21 11.30
N ILE A 125 -4.14 -38.80 12.02
CA ILE A 125 -3.15 -39.71 11.43
C ILE A 125 -3.85 -40.92 10.81
N VAL A 126 -4.85 -41.49 11.47
CA VAL A 126 -5.62 -42.63 10.93
C VAL A 126 -6.35 -42.25 9.65
N VAL A 127 -7.06 -41.13 9.63
CA VAL A 127 -7.79 -40.65 8.45
C VAL A 127 -6.84 -40.44 7.26
N PHE A 128 -5.70 -39.79 7.48
CA PHE A 128 -4.73 -39.54 6.42
C PHE A 128 -3.99 -40.80 5.96
N THR A 129 -3.81 -41.78 6.85
CA THR A 129 -3.26 -43.08 6.46
C THR A 129 -4.24 -43.82 5.56
N ILE A 130 -5.54 -43.81 5.88
CA ILE A 130 -6.59 -44.39 5.04
C ILE A 130 -6.62 -43.72 3.68
N GLU A 131 -6.60 -42.38 3.64
CA GLU A 131 -6.53 -41.60 2.40
C GLU A 131 -5.33 -42.01 1.53
N CYS A 132 -4.13 -42.07 2.12
CA CYS A 132 -2.91 -42.47 1.44
C CYS A 132 -3.02 -43.89 0.88
N VAL A 133 -3.52 -44.85 1.66
CA VAL A 133 -3.70 -46.24 1.23
C VAL A 133 -4.71 -46.34 0.07
N LEU A 134 -5.84 -45.63 0.15
CA LEU A 134 -6.84 -45.58 -0.92
C LEU A 134 -6.23 -45.02 -2.22
N LYS A 135 -5.46 -43.92 -2.14
CA LYS A 135 -4.77 -43.33 -3.31
C LYS A 135 -3.71 -44.26 -3.90
N VAL A 136 -2.92 -44.95 -3.07
CA VAL A 136 -1.91 -45.93 -3.52
C VAL A 136 -2.56 -47.11 -4.23
N ILE A 137 -3.67 -47.64 -3.70
CA ILE A 137 -4.41 -48.74 -4.32
C ILE A 137 -5.02 -48.30 -5.68
N ALA A 138 -5.60 -47.10 -5.74
CA ALA A 138 -6.24 -46.57 -6.94
C ALA A 138 -5.22 -46.27 -8.07
N LEU A 139 -4.15 -45.52 -7.75
CA LEU A 139 -3.19 -44.97 -8.72
C LEU A 139 -1.98 -45.89 -8.97
N GLY A 140 -1.66 -46.81 -8.04
CA GLY A 140 -0.43 -47.60 -8.06
C GLY A 140 0.73 -46.89 -7.36
N PHE A 141 1.73 -47.66 -6.91
CA PHE A 141 2.79 -47.17 -6.02
C PHE A 141 3.90 -46.38 -6.74
N LEU A 142 4.70 -47.02 -7.62
CA LEU A 142 5.95 -46.43 -8.13
C LEU A 142 6.25 -46.65 -9.63
N PHE A 143 5.91 -47.82 -10.20
CA PHE A 143 6.43 -48.26 -11.50
C PHE A 143 5.76 -47.65 -12.76
N HIS A 144 4.78 -46.76 -12.63
CA HIS A 144 4.02 -46.20 -13.77
C HIS A 144 4.05 -44.66 -13.79
N PRO A 145 3.90 -44.02 -14.97
CA PRO A 145 3.93 -42.55 -15.09
C PRO A 145 2.80 -41.85 -14.30
N GLY A 146 1.62 -42.48 -14.19
CA GLY A 146 0.52 -42.02 -13.34
C GLY A 146 0.56 -42.51 -11.88
N ALA A 147 1.67 -43.10 -11.41
CA ALA A 147 1.77 -43.65 -10.07
C ALA A 147 1.78 -42.56 -8.98
N TYR A 148 1.31 -42.93 -7.79
CA TYR A 148 1.13 -42.04 -6.65
C TYR A 148 2.41 -41.26 -6.30
N LEU A 149 3.56 -41.94 -6.13
CA LEU A 149 4.83 -41.31 -5.73
C LEU A 149 5.56 -40.55 -6.84
N ARG A 150 5.06 -40.52 -8.09
CA ARG A 150 5.65 -39.67 -9.14
C ARG A 150 5.11 -38.24 -9.13
N ASN A 151 3.97 -38.02 -8.50
CA ASN A 151 3.43 -36.68 -8.30
C ASN A 151 4.09 -36.04 -7.06
N ALA A 152 4.78 -34.91 -7.26
CA ALA A 152 5.49 -34.19 -6.19
C ALA A 152 4.60 -33.87 -4.98
N TRP A 153 3.32 -33.58 -5.19
CA TRP A 153 2.37 -33.28 -4.10
C TRP A 153 2.00 -34.51 -3.28
N ASN A 154 1.82 -35.65 -3.95
CA ASN A 154 1.58 -36.92 -3.28
C ASN A 154 2.81 -37.41 -2.51
N ILE A 155 4.03 -37.08 -2.97
CA ILE A 155 5.27 -37.36 -2.23
C ILE A 155 5.27 -36.60 -0.90
N LEU A 156 4.90 -35.31 -0.92
CA LEU A 156 4.78 -34.50 0.30
C LEU A 156 3.75 -35.11 1.26
N ASP A 157 2.57 -35.48 0.76
CA ASP A 157 1.53 -36.12 1.57
C ASP A 157 2.02 -37.43 2.17
N PHE A 158 2.69 -38.27 1.38
CA PHE A 158 3.27 -39.55 1.81
C PHE A 158 4.30 -39.37 2.93
N ILE A 159 5.26 -38.44 2.75
CA ILE A 159 6.29 -38.14 3.74
C ILE A 159 5.65 -37.72 5.06
N ILE A 160 4.62 -36.86 5.02
CA ILE A 160 3.93 -36.40 6.22
C ILE A 160 3.20 -37.55 6.94
N VAL A 161 2.55 -38.49 6.21
CA VAL A 161 1.92 -39.67 6.83
C VAL A 161 3.00 -40.55 7.46
N VAL A 162 4.09 -40.83 6.75
CA VAL A 162 5.16 -41.72 7.22
C VAL A 162 5.84 -41.16 8.47
N ILE A 163 6.21 -39.87 8.48
CA ILE A 163 6.79 -39.23 9.66
C ILE A 163 5.80 -39.27 10.84
N GLY A 164 4.51 -39.04 10.58
CA GLY A 164 3.46 -39.16 11.60
C GLY A 164 3.39 -40.57 12.22
N LEU A 165 3.35 -41.61 11.38
CA LEU A 165 3.33 -43.00 11.81
C LEU A 165 4.61 -43.39 12.59
N VAL A 166 5.78 -42.99 12.10
CA VAL A 166 7.08 -43.24 12.74
C VAL A 166 7.14 -42.52 14.10
N SER A 167 6.72 -41.26 14.17
CA SER A 167 6.66 -40.49 15.43
C SER A 167 5.75 -41.17 16.46
N THR A 168 4.56 -41.60 16.05
CA THR A 168 3.62 -42.33 16.91
C THR A 168 4.16 -43.69 17.35
N ALA A 169 4.80 -44.45 16.45
CA ALA A 169 5.40 -45.73 16.77
C ALA A 169 6.56 -45.58 17.77
N LEU A 170 7.47 -44.64 17.54
CA LEU A 170 8.58 -44.33 18.44
C LEU A 170 8.10 -43.86 19.81
N SER A 171 7.06 -43.03 19.85
CA SER A 171 6.45 -42.59 21.11
C SER A 171 5.86 -43.73 21.92
N ARG A 172 5.37 -44.81 21.29
CA ARG A 172 4.90 -46.02 21.99
C ARG A 172 6.04 -46.94 22.42
N MET A 173 7.13 -46.99 21.64
CA MET A 173 8.26 -47.88 21.90
C MET A 173 9.22 -47.35 22.99
N ASN A 174 9.06 -46.11 23.43
CA ASN A 174 9.80 -45.47 24.53
C ASN A 174 11.32 -45.74 24.54
N ILE A 175 11.95 -45.71 23.36
CA ILE A 175 13.39 -45.94 23.22
C ILE A 175 14.12 -44.77 23.86
N GLN A 176 14.78 -45.01 24.98
CA GLN A 176 15.60 -44.02 25.67
C GLN A 176 16.73 -43.55 24.76
N GLY A 177 16.76 -42.25 24.43
CA GLY A 177 17.85 -41.61 23.68
C GLY A 177 17.45 -40.86 22.41
N PHE A 178 16.21 -40.99 21.90
CA PHE A 178 15.73 -40.21 20.76
C PHE A 178 14.83 -39.06 21.23
N ASP A 179 15.17 -37.81 20.86
CA ASP A 179 14.32 -36.66 21.19
C ASP A 179 13.06 -36.65 20.32
N VAL A 180 12.02 -37.32 20.80
CA VAL A 180 10.72 -37.42 20.14
C VAL A 180 10.07 -36.02 19.97
N LYS A 181 10.53 -34.98 20.70
CA LYS A 181 10.07 -33.59 20.52
C LYS A 181 10.50 -33.00 19.18
N ALA A 182 11.73 -33.26 18.74
CA ALA A 182 12.19 -32.82 17.42
C ALA A 182 11.35 -33.45 16.30
N LEU A 183 10.94 -34.71 16.46
CA LEU A 183 10.04 -35.39 15.50
C LEU A 183 8.61 -34.83 15.52
N ARG A 184 8.14 -34.30 16.65
CA ARG A 184 6.85 -33.61 16.75
C ARG A 184 6.83 -32.30 15.97
N ALA A 185 7.97 -31.62 15.83
CA ALA A 185 8.06 -30.39 15.05
C ALA A 185 7.67 -30.61 13.57
N PHE A 186 7.95 -31.77 12.96
CA PHE A 186 7.55 -32.07 11.57
C PHE A 186 6.04 -32.10 11.34
N ARG A 187 5.21 -32.16 12.39
CA ARG A 187 3.75 -32.00 12.26
C ARG A 187 3.37 -30.65 11.66
N VAL A 188 4.25 -29.64 11.77
CA VAL A 188 4.10 -28.33 11.15
C VAL A 188 4.11 -28.34 9.63
N LEU A 189 4.52 -29.45 8.99
CA LEU A 189 4.47 -29.58 7.54
C LEU A 189 3.05 -29.89 7.03
N ARG A 190 2.11 -30.27 7.90
CA ARG A 190 0.73 -30.64 7.51
C ARG A 190 -0.09 -29.53 6.86
N PRO A 191 -0.01 -28.26 7.27
CA PRO A 191 -0.66 -27.17 6.56
C PRO A 191 -0.25 -27.09 5.08
N LEU A 192 0.94 -27.57 4.68
CA LEU A 192 1.33 -27.63 3.26
C LEU A 192 0.43 -28.54 2.42
N ARG A 193 -0.30 -29.48 3.04
CA ARG A 193 -1.33 -30.28 2.36
C ARG A 193 -2.51 -29.45 1.87
N LEU A 194 -2.72 -28.26 2.43
CA LEU A 194 -3.70 -27.32 1.89
C LEU A 194 -3.33 -26.92 0.45
N VAL A 195 -2.04 -26.83 0.14
CA VAL A 195 -1.54 -26.54 -1.21
C VAL A 195 -1.80 -27.72 -2.15
N SER A 196 -1.62 -28.97 -1.69
CA SER A 196 -1.95 -30.14 -2.50
C SER A 196 -3.46 -30.28 -2.75
N GLY A 197 -4.30 -29.83 -1.81
CA GLY A 197 -5.75 -29.82 -1.94
C GLY A 197 -6.36 -28.67 -2.76
N VAL A 198 -5.68 -27.52 -2.88
CA VAL A 198 -6.21 -26.32 -3.55
C VAL A 198 -5.46 -26.02 -4.86
N PRO A 199 -6.06 -26.27 -6.04
CA PRO A 199 -5.36 -26.12 -7.33
C PRO A 199 -4.85 -24.70 -7.62
N SER A 200 -5.55 -23.66 -7.17
CA SER A 200 -5.11 -22.27 -7.37
C SER A 200 -3.79 -21.99 -6.65
N LEU A 201 -3.59 -22.52 -5.44
CA LEU A 201 -2.33 -22.38 -4.69
C LEU A 201 -1.17 -23.08 -5.39
N GLN A 202 -1.40 -24.22 -6.04
CA GLN A 202 -0.37 -24.94 -6.80
C GLN A 202 0.14 -24.11 -7.98
N VAL A 203 -0.77 -23.45 -8.71
CA VAL A 203 -0.40 -22.59 -9.84
C VAL A 203 0.45 -21.43 -9.35
N VAL A 204 0.05 -20.79 -8.25
CA VAL A 204 0.76 -19.66 -7.65
C VAL A 204 2.15 -20.08 -7.13
N LEU A 205 2.26 -21.17 -6.36
CA LEU A 205 3.54 -21.64 -5.85
C LEU A 205 4.52 -21.98 -6.99
N ASN A 206 4.03 -22.64 -8.04
CA ASN A 206 4.84 -22.95 -9.22
C ASN A 206 5.28 -21.71 -10.01
N ALA A 207 4.52 -20.61 -9.95
CA ALA A 207 4.92 -19.34 -10.54
C ALA A 207 6.04 -18.69 -9.71
N ILE A 208 5.90 -18.67 -8.38
CA ILE A 208 6.92 -18.15 -7.46
C ILE A 208 8.23 -18.93 -7.58
N LEU A 209 8.18 -20.27 -7.54
CA LEU A 209 9.39 -21.10 -7.66
C LEU A 209 10.13 -20.87 -8.99
N ARG A 210 9.41 -20.57 -10.08
CA ARG A 210 10.02 -20.22 -11.37
C ARG A 210 10.67 -18.83 -11.34
N ALA A 211 10.06 -17.86 -10.67
CA ALA A 211 10.60 -16.52 -10.47
C ALA A 211 11.85 -16.50 -9.55
N MET A 212 12.08 -17.55 -8.77
CA MET A 212 13.25 -17.65 -7.87
C MET A 212 14.56 -17.91 -8.63
N ILE A 213 14.50 -18.61 -9.77
CA ILE A 213 15.70 -19.07 -10.49
C ILE A 213 16.59 -17.88 -10.94
N PRO A 214 16.06 -16.81 -11.57
CA PRO A 214 16.87 -15.65 -11.97
C PRO A 214 17.52 -14.92 -10.78
N LEU A 215 16.90 -14.97 -9.60
CA LEU A 215 17.43 -14.34 -8.38
C LEU A 215 18.61 -15.08 -7.77
N LEU A 216 18.83 -16.36 -8.12
CA LEU A 216 19.93 -17.14 -7.55
C LEU A 216 21.30 -16.50 -7.84
N HIS A 217 21.48 -15.89 -9.01
CA HIS A 217 22.71 -15.15 -9.34
C HIS A 217 22.92 -13.92 -8.44
N ILE A 218 21.85 -13.21 -8.12
CA ILE A 218 21.91 -12.05 -7.22
C ILE A 218 22.17 -12.52 -5.79
N ALA A 219 21.48 -13.57 -5.33
CA ALA A 219 21.70 -14.15 -4.01
C ALA A 219 23.17 -14.60 -3.82
N LEU A 220 23.79 -15.16 -4.86
CA LEU A 220 25.21 -15.51 -4.86
C LEU A 220 26.11 -14.28 -4.75
N LEU A 221 25.80 -13.19 -5.47
CA LEU A 221 26.52 -11.92 -5.34
C LEU A 221 26.41 -11.33 -3.93
N VAL A 222 25.20 -11.33 -3.34
CA VAL A 222 24.95 -10.84 -1.97
C VAL A 222 25.74 -11.65 -0.96
N MET A 223 25.68 -12.97 -1.07
CA MET A 223 26.43 -13.88 -0.21
C MET A 223 27.94 -13.62 -0.32
N PHE A 224 28.47 -13.37 -1.52
CA PHE A 224 29.87 -13.01 -1.73
C PHE A 224 30.24 -11.66 -1.07
N VAL A 225 29.39 -10.64 -1.19
CA VAL A 225 29.58 -9.34 -0.52
C VAL A 225 29.59 -9.50 1.00
N ILE A 226 28.65 -10.28 1.55
CA ILE A 226 28.60 -10.58 2.99
C ILE A 226 29.89 -11.28 3.44
N ILE A 227 30.40 -12.25 2.68
CA ILE A 227 31.65 -12.94 3.02
C ILE A 227 32.84 -11.98 3.02
N ILE A 228 32.97 -11.11 2.01
CA ILE A 228 34.06 -10.11 1.96
C ILE A 228 34.02 -9.21 3.18
N TYR A 229 32.86 -8.62 3.49
CA TYR A 229 32.73 -7.72 4.63
C TYR A 229 32.89 -8.44 5.95
N ALA A 230 32.45 -9.70 6.07
CA ALA A 230 32.67 -10.51 7.27
C ALA A 230 34.17 -10.76 7.53
N ILE A 231 34.96 -11.04 6.47
CA ILE A 231 36.42 -11.21 6.59
C ILE A 231 37.09 -9.88 6.96
N ILE A 232 36.71 -8.77 6.30
CA ILE A 232 37.25 -7.45 6.61
C ILE A 232 36.92 -7.06 8.07
N GLY A 233 35.67 -7.26 8.49
CA GLY A 233 35.23 -6.97 9.87
C GLY A 233 35.93 -7.84 10.91
N LEU A 234 36.12 -9.13 10.61
CA LEU A 234 36.90 -10.05 11.45
C LEU A 234 38.34 -9.53 11.64
N GLU A 235 39.05 -9.18 10.57
CA GLU A 235 40.42 -8.67 10.66
C GLU A 235 40.52 -7.30 11.39
N LEU A 236 39.54 -6.41 11.19
CA LEU A 236 39.56 -5.07 11.79
C LEU A 236 39.12 -5.06 13.26
N PHE A 237 38.16 -5.89 13.65
CA PHE A 237 37.42 -5.75 14.91
C PHE A 237 37.47 -6.99 15.83
N CYS A 238 38.20 -8.04 15.46
CA CYS A 238 38.36 -9.24 16.30
C CYS A 238 38.82 -8.88 17.72
N GLY A 239 38.08 -9.38 18.72
CA GLY A 239 38.39 -9.22 20.14
C GLY A 239 38.21 -7.81 20.72
N LYS A 240 37.75 -6.83 19.92
CA LYS A 240 37.63 -5.43 20.39
C LYS A 240 36.37 -5.16 21.20
N LEU A 241 35.34 -5.98 21.07
CA LEU A 241 34.01 -5.76 21.65
C LEU A 241 33.83 -6.40 23.05
N HIS A 242 34.93 -6.81 23.71
CA HIS A 242 34.90 -7.44 25.04
C HIS A 242 35.31 -6.50 26.19
N SER A 243 35.72 -5.28 25.89
CA SER A 243 36.13 -4.31 26.90
C SER A 243 34.94 -3.47 27.36
N THR A 244 34.68 -3.43 28.66
CA THR A 244 33.64 -2.58 29.27
C THR A 244 34.14 -1.90 30.54
N CYS A 245 33.36 -0.95 31.06
CA CYS A 245 33.68 -0.22 32.27
C CYS A 245 33.45 -1.09 33.51
N PHE A 246 34.50 -1.25 34.30
CA PHE A 246 34.51 -2.05 35.51
C PHE A 246 34.88 -1.18 36.70
N ASP A 247 34.17 -1.31 37.82
CA ASP A 247 34.51 -0.60 39.04
C ASP A 247 35.59 -1.37 39.80
N ALA A 248 36.78 -0.78 39.88
CA ALA A 248 37.93 -1.40 40.54
C ALA A 248 37.74 -1.59 42.05
N THR A 249 36.77 -0.91 42.67
CA THR A 249 36.52 -0.95 44.12
C THR A 249 35.52 -2.03 44.53
N THR A 250 34.40 -2.14 43.81
CA THR A 250 33.33 -3.11 44.09
C THR A 250 33.56 -4.46 43.41
N GLY A 251 34.35 -4.50 42.34
CA GLY A 251 34.54 -5.71 41.55
C GLY A 251 33.35 -6.07 40.66
N GLU A 252 32.38 -5.16 40.50
CA GLU A 252 31.21 -5.31 39.65
C GLU A 252 31.31 -4.45 38.38
N LEU A 253 30.44 -4.72 37.40
CA LEU A 253 30.32 -3.88 36.21
C LEU A 253 29.85 -2.47 36.60
N ALA A 254 30.47 -1.44 36.02
CA ALA A 254 30.21 -0.05 36.40
C ALA A 254 28.86 0.49 35.87
N GLN A 255 28.33 -0.13 34.81
CA GLN A 255 27.08 0.25 34.16
C GLN A 255 26.11 -0.93 34.15
N HIS A 256 24.83 -0.67 34.44
CA HIS A 256 23.74 -1.64 34.39
C HIS A 256 23.52 -2.18 32.95
N THR A 257 23.58 -1.32 31.94
CA THR A 257 23.65 -1.71 30.53
C THR A 257 25.08 -1.52 30.03
N PRO A 258 25.93 -2.58 30.08
CA PRO A 258 27.34 -2.45 29.75
C PRO A 258 27.52 -2.04 28.29
N SER A 259 28.22 -0.94 28.09
CA SER A 259 28.69 -0.48 26.78
C SER A 259 30.17 -0.83 26.59
N THR A 260 30.59 -0.90 25.33
CA THR A 260 32.00 -1.08 24.98
C THR A 260 32.81 0.16 25.36
N CYS A 261 34.07 -0.04 25.75
CA CYS A 261 35.01 1.05 26.04
C CYS A 261 36.34 0.87 25.31
N GLY A 262 37.07 1.98 25.13
CA GLY A 262 38.31 2.01 24.38
C GLY A 262 39.39 2.90 25.00
N PHE A 263 40.62 2.73 24.51
CA PHE A 263 41.80 3.49 24.95
C PHE A 263 42.17 4.64 24.00
N ALA A 264 41.57 4.70 22.81
CA ALA A 264 41.83 5.79 21.86
C ALA A 264 41.16 7.10 22.34
N SER A 265 41.76 8.26 22.04
CA SER A 265 41.27 9.57 22.50
C SER A 265 39.84 9.91 22.05
N SER A 266 39.42 9.36 20.91
CA SER A 266 38.07 9.55 20.35
C SER A 266 37.07 8.48 20.78
N ALA A 267 37.53 7.41 21.45
CA ALA A 267 36.72 6.28 21.90
C ALA A 267 35.98 6.61 23.22
N PHE A 268 35.11 5.71 23.66
CA PHE A 268 34.39 5.88 24.91
C PHE A 268 35.32 5.60 26.09
N HIS A 269 35.52 6.62 26.94
CA HIS A 269 36.30 6.51 28.16
C HIS A 269 35.38 6.39 29.38
N CYS A 270 35.66 5.41 30.22
CA CYS A 270 34.95 5.22 31.48
C CYS A 270 35.22 6.40 32.41
N GLN A 271 34.20 7.22 32.66
CA GLN A 271 34.26 8.30 33.64
C GLN A 271 33.12 8.14 34.65
N PRO A 272 33.40 8.18 35.97
CA PRO A 272 32.35 8.11 36.97
C PRO A 272 31.44 9.33 36.85
N ASN A 273 30.12 9.09 36.80
CA ASN A 273 29.12 10.15 36.82
C ASN A 273 29.09 10.81 38.21
N GLY A 274 29.71 11.97 38.35
CA GLY A 274 29.62 12.81 39.55
C GLY A 274 30.80 12.68 40.50
N HIS A 275 30.96 13.74 41.31
CA HIS A 275 32.08 14.02 42.22
C HIS A 275 32.06 13.13 43.48
N TYR A 276 31.94 11.81 43.33
CA TYR A 276 32.09 10.87 44.44
C TYR A 276 33.58 10.50 44.54
N GLU A 277 34.27 11.11 45.50
CA GLU A 277 35.64 10.76 45.85
C GLU A 277 35.74 9.25 46.17
N GLY A 278 36.49 8.50 45.35
CA GLY A 278 36.81 7.08 45.60
C GLY A 278 36.34 6.09 44.53
N VAL A 279 35.49 6.48 43.57
CA VAL A 279 35.03 5.57 42.50
C VAL A 279 35.91 5.72 41.27
N HIS A 280 36.64 4.66 40.89
CA HIS A 280 37.51 4.66 39.72
C HIS A 280 37.11 3.55 38.74
N TRP A 281 36.45 3.94 37.65
CA TRP A 281 36.09 3.01 36.57
C TRP A 281 37.28 2.76 35.66
N VAL A 282 37.59 1.49 35.43
CA VAL A 282 38.66 1.06 34.53
C VAL A 282 38.05 0.35 33.34
N CYS A 283 38.47 0.72 32.13
CA CYS A 283 38.14 -0.03 30.94
C CYS A 283 38.99 -1.31 30.90
N THR A 284 38.36 -2.48 30.97
CA THR A 284 39.06 -3.77 30.96
C THR A 284 38.28 -4.82 30.18
N SER A 285 39.03 -5.74 29.54
CA SER A 285 38.47 -6.91 28.85
C SER A 285 38.36 -8.14 29.76
N ASN A 286 38.95 -8.10 30.96
CA ASN A 286 38.90 -9.20 31.92
C ASN A 286 37.65 -9.07 32.82
N THR A 287 36.48 -9.16 32.20
CA THR A 287 35.18 -9.08 32.90
C THR A 287 34.33 -10.32 32.62
N SER A 288 33.23 -10.50 33.36
CA SER A 288 32.23 -11.52 33.07
C SER A 288 31.39 -11.21 31.81
N TRP A 289 31.57 -10.04 31.20
CA TRP A 289 30.80 -9.60 30.05
C TRP A 289 31.31 -10.24 28.75
N GLN A 290 30.42 -10.91 28.03
CA GLN A 290 30.74 -11.61 26.77
C GLN A 290 30.69 -10.70 25.53
N GLY A 291 30.40 -9.40 25.73
CA GLY A 291 30.17 -8.42 24.68
C GLY A 291 28.68 -8.12 24.43
N PRO A 292 28.38 -7.22 23.47
CA PRO A 292 27.02 -6.76 23.21
C PRO A 292 26.05 -7.91 22.88
N ASN A 293 24.77 -7.77 23.26
CA ASN A 293 23.72 -8.77 23.06
C ASN A 293 24.12 -10.19 23.50
N ASN A 294 24.69 -10.33 24.70
CA ASN A 294 25.20 -11.60 25.25
C ASN A 294 26.23 -12.28 24.34
N GLY A 295 27.10 -11.50 23.73
CA GLY A 295 28.16 -11.99 22.85
C GLY A 295 27.69 -12.50 21.48
N ILE A 296 26.46 -12.18 21.05
CA ILE A 296 25.96 -12.56 19.71
C ILE A 296 26.54 -11.65 18.63
N THR A 297 26.51 -10.34 18.86
CA THR A 297 26.98 -9.33 17.91
C THR A 297 28.46 -9.04 18.12
N ASN A 298 29.32 -9.84 17.47
CA ASN A 298 30.77 -9.65 17.48
C ASN A 298 31.43 -10.09 16.17
N PHE A 299 32.73 -9.81 16.07
CA PHE A 299 33.58 -10.14 14.93
C PHE A 299 34.71 -11.11 15.32
N ASP A 300 34.49 -12.02 16.28
CA ASP A 300 35.56 -12.92 16.76
C ASP A 300 35.71 -14.18 15.91
N ASN A 301 34.60 -14.65 15.35
CA ASN A 301 34.53 -15.85 14.52
C ASN A 301 33.88 -15.51 13.18
N PHE A 302 34.32 -16.19 12.11
CA PHE A 302 33.78 -15.98 10.78
C PHE A 302 32.24 -16.10 10.72
N GLY A 303 31.64 -17.07 11.42
CA GLY A 303 30.18 -17.24 11.46
C GLY A 303 29.42 -16.11 12.16
N LEU A 304 29.96 -15.58 13.27
CA LEU A 304 29.35 -14.47 14.02
C LEU A 304 29.55 -13.14 13.30
N ALA A 305 30.70 -12.95 12.66
CA ALA A 305 30.95 -11.83 11.75
C ALA A 305 29.96 -11.87 10.58
N MET A 306 29.71 -13.05 9.98
CA MET A 306 28.72 -13.22 8.92
C MET A 306 27.30 -12.88 9.38
N LEU A 307 26.91 -13.31 10.59
CA LEU A 307 25.61 -13.00 11.18
C LEU A 307 25.44 -11.50 11.45
N THR A 308 26.46 -10.86 12.02
CA THR A 308 26.47 -9.42 12.32
C THR A 308 26.44 -8.59 11.02
N VAL A 309 27.20 -9.00 9.99
CA VAL A 309 27.14 -8.34 8.67
C VAL A 309 25.78 -8.53 8.01
N PHE A 310 25.18 -9.71 8.10
CA PHE A 310 23.83 -9.95 7.60
C PHE A 310 22.80 -9.03 8.27
N GLN A 311 22.87 -8.87 9.60
CA GLN A 311 22.05 -7.93 10.35
C GLN A 311 22.26 -6.48 9.87
N CYS A 312 23.49 -6.05 9.63
CA CYS A 312 23.73 -4.71 9.10
C CYS A 312 23.17 -4.53 7.68
N VAL A 313 23.26 -5.55 6.83
CA VAL A 313 22.75 -5.53 5.44
C VAL A 313 21.21 -5.46 5.39
N SER A 314 20.52 -6.05 6.37
CA SER A 314 19.06 -5.93 6.50
C SER A 314 18.58 -4.56 6.97
N LEU A 315 19.49 -3.61 7.26
CA LEU A 315 19.22 -2.26 7.76
C LEU A 315 18.60 -2.19 9.16
N GLU A 316 18.77 -3.24 9.98
CA GLU A 316 18.18 -3.30 11.33
C GLU A 316 19.27 -3.35 12.40
N GLY A 317 19.24 -2.42 13.37
CA GLY A 317 20.25 -2.32 14.43
C GLY A 317 21.69 -2.13 13.95
N TRP A 318 21.90 -1.69 12.70
CA TRP A 318 23.24 -1.53 12.11
C TRP A 318 24.02 -0.35 12.72
N THR A 319 23.29 0.70 13.13
CA THR A 319 23.85 1.85 13.83
C THR A 319 24.35 1.47 15.22
N ASP A 320 23.68 0.56 15.92
CA ASP A 320 24.10 0.10 17.25
C ASP A 320 25.44 -0.62 17.16
N VAL A 321 25.59 -1.51 16.17
CA VAL A 321 26.88 -2.17 15.90
C VAL A 321 27.96 -1.15 15.56
N MET A 322 27.65 -0.14 14.75
CA MET A 322 28.59 0.95 14.46
C MET A 322 28.98 1.72 15.72
N TYR A 323 28.03 2.04 16.61
CA TYR A 323 28.29 2.76 17.84
C TYR A 323 29.14 1.93 18.81
N TRP A 324 28.87 0.64 19.00
CA TRP A 324 29.74 -0.23 19.81
C TRP A 324 31.17 -0.30 19.26
N VAL A 325 31.34 -0.38 17.94
CA VAL A 325 32.69 -0.35 17.34
C VAL A 325 33.37 1.02 17.52
N ASN A 326 32.62 2.12 17.38
CA ASN A 326 33.13 3.47 17.62
C ASN A 326 33.57 3.67 19.07
N ASP A 327 32.81 3.14 20.01
CA ASP A 327 33.09 3.24 21.45
C ASP A 327 34.30 2.39 21.85
N ALA A 328 34.55 1.26 21.15
CA ALA A 328 35.71 0.40 21.38
C ALA A 328 37.01 0.91 20.71
N VAL A 329 36.94 1.34 19.45
CA VAL A 329 38.13 1.62 18.61
C VAL A 329 38.35 3.12 18.36
N GLY A 330 37.29 3.93 18.40
CA GLY A 330 37.30 5.36 18.08
C GLY A 330 36.43 5.73 16.89
N ARG A 331 35.98 6.99 16.83
CA ARG A 331 34.96 7.48 15.87
C ARG A 331 35.49 7.85 14.47
N GLU A 332 36.80 7.90 14.29
CA GLU A 332 37.42 8.57 13.12
C GLU A 332 37.21 7.84 11.78
N TRP A 333 37.27 6.50 11.77
CA TRP A 333 37.23 5.68 10.54
C TRP A 333 36.20 4.53 10.50
N PRO A 334 35.69 3.93 11.59
CA PRO A 334 34.79 2.78 11.47
C PRO A 334 33.49 3.07 10.72
N TRP A 335 32.99 4.30 10.76
CA TRP A 335 31.83 4.72 9.97
C TRP A 335 32.03 4.48 8.46
N ILE A 336 33.27 4.51 7.94
CA ILE A 336 33.55 4.21 6.52
C ILE A 336 33.19 2.76 6.20
N TYR A 337 33.54 1.82 7.09
CA TYR A 337 33.20 0.41 6.93
C TYR A 337 31.68 0.22 6.89
N PHE A 338 30.95 0.77 7.87
CA PHE A 338 29.50 0.58 7.97
C PHE A 338 28.72 1.32 6.88
N VAL A 339 29.09 2.56 6.55
CA VAL A 339 28.42 3.32 5.48
C VAL A 339 28.65 2.68 4.12
N THR A 340 29.86 2.20 3.82
CA THR A 340 30.11 1.48 2.56
C THR A 340 29.39 0.12 2.51
N LEU A 341 29.32 -0.59 3.64
CA LEU A 341 28.54 -1.83 3.78
C LEU A 341 27.05 -1.58 3.50
N VAL A 342 26.45 -0.52 4.05
CA VAL A 342 25.04 -0.19 3.82
C VAL A 342 24.78 0.18 2.36
N ILE A 343 25.65 1.00 1.75
CA ILE A 343 25.50 1.43 0.35
C ILE A 343 25.62 0.24 -0.62
N LEU A 344 26.67 -0.58 -0.47
CA LEU A 344 26.96 -1.70 -1.39
C LEU A 344 26.19 -2.97 -1.06
N GLY A 345 26.03 -3.29 0.23
CA GLY A 345 25.40 -4.51 0.71
C GLY A 345 23.88 -4.43 0.77
N SER A 346 23.30 -3.24 1.00
CA SER A 346 21.85 -3.07 1.10
C SER A 346 21.26 -2.33 -0.09
N PHE A 347 21.56 -1.04 -0.29
CA PHE A 347 20.91 -0.24 -1.33
C PHE A 347 21.18 -0.74 -2.75
N PHE A 348 22.43 -1.10 -3.06
CA PHE A 348 22.76 -1.66 -4.37
C PHE A 348 22.10 -3.02 -4.61
N VAL A 349 22.10 -3.89 -3.59
CA VAL A 349 21.46 -5.22 -3.66
C VAL A 349 19.96 -5.11 -3.84
N LEU A 350 19.28 -4.29 -3.05
CA LEU A 350 17.84 -4.06 -3.15
C LEU A 350 17.47 -3.59 -4.57
N ASN A 351 18.23 -2.65 -5.13
CA ASN A 351 18.02 -2.17 -6.49
C ASN A 351 18.22 -3.26 -7.55
N LEU A 352 19.22 -4.15 -7.39
CA LEU A 352 19.41 -5.29 -8.29
C LEU A 352 18.25 -6.30 -8.22
N VAL A 353 17.80 -6.64 -7.00
CA VAL A 353 16.67 -7.55 -6.79
C VAL A 353 15.40 -6.99 -7.42
N LEU A 354 15.08 -5.71 -7.16
CA LEU A 354 13.94 -5.02 -7.76
C LEU A 354 14.04 -4.96 -9.29
N GLY A 355 15.22 -4.67 -9.83
CA GLY A 355 15.46 -4.60 -11.27
C GLY A 355 15.26 -5.95 -11.97
N VAL A 356 15.80 -7.04 -11.41
CA VAL A 356 15.65 -8.38 -12.01
C VAL A 356 14.21 -8.87 -11.90
N LEU A 357 13.55 -8.69 -10.75
CA LEU A 357 12.15 -9.08 -10.61
C LEU A 357 11.25 -8.27 -11.54
N SER A 358 11.42 -6.95 -11.61
CA SER A 358 10.68 -6.11 -12.56
C SER A 358 10.86 -6.58 -14.01
N GLY A 359 12.08 -6.98 -14.39
CA GLY A 359 12.38 -7.57 -15.68
C GLY A 359 11.67 -8.91 -15.93
N GLU A 360 11.66 -9.81 -14.96
CA GLU A 360 10.99 -11.12 -15.07
C GLU A 360 9.45 -11.00 -15.10
N PHE A 361 8.87 -10.14 -14.26
CA PHE A 361 7.43 -9.86 -14.31
C PHE A 361 7.03 -9.20 -15.63
N SER A 362 7.86 -8.30 -16.17
CA SER A 362 7.61 -7.70 -17.49
C SER A 362 7.58 -8.75 -18.60
N LYS A 363 8.49 -9.74 -18.57
CA LYS A 363 8.48 -10.88 -19.51
C LYS A 363 7.23 -11.75 -19.37
N GLU A 364 6.80 -12.05 -18.14
CA GLU A 364 5.57 -12.82 -17.92
C GLU A 364 4.32 -12.07 -18.39
N ARG A 365 4.28 -10.75 -18.21
CA ARG A 365 3.23 -9.87 -18.75
C ARG A 365 3.18 -9.93 -20.28
N GLU A 366 4.31 -9.81 -20.98
CA GLU A 366 4.35 -9.90 -22.44
C GLU A 366 3.81 -11.24 -22.96
N LYS A 367 4.13 -12.35 -22.28
CA LYS A 367 3.57 -13.67 -22.59
C LYS A 367 2.05 -13.72 -22.36
N ALA A 368 1.55 -13.09 -21.30
CA ALA A 368 0.11 -13.03 -21.02
C ALA A 368 -0.64 -12.21 -22.08
N ARG A 369 -0.06 -11.07 -22.51
CA ARG A 369 -0.59 -10.25 -23.60
C ARG A 369 -0.63 -11.02 -24.92
N ALA A 370 0.46 -11.73 -25.25
CA ALA A 370 0.53 -12.58 -26.45
C ALA A 370 -0.51 -13.72 -26.48
N ARG A 371 -0.98 -14.18 -25.31
CA ARG A 371 -2.04 -15.21 -25.21
C ARG A 371 -3.46 -14.67 -25.41
N GLY A 372 -3.63 -13.36 -25.62
CA GLY A 372 -4.95 -12.73 -25.82
C GLY A 372 -5.83 -12.72 -24.58
N LEU A 373 -5.26 -12.90 -23.38
CA LEU A 373 -6.02 -12.83 -22.12
C LEU A 373 -6.57 -11.43 -21.86
N PHE A 374 -5.82 -10.40 -22.27
CA PHE A 374 -6.21 -9.00 -22.13
C PHE A 374 -7.48 -8.67 -22.92
N GLN A 375 -7.56 -9.18 -24.16
CA GLN A 375 -8.74 -9.02 -25.01
C GLN A 375 -9.99 -9.61 -24.36
N LYS A 376 -9.88 -10.81 -23.78
CA LYS A 376 -11.00 -11.46 -23.07
C LYS A 376 -11.45 -10.69 -21.83
N PHE A 377 -10.52 -10.05 -21.12
CA PHE A 377 -10.84 -9.24 -19.95
C PHE A 377 -11.58 -7.96 -20.38
N ARG A 378 -11.07 -7.26 -21.41
CA ARG A 378 -11.71 -6.08 -22.00
C ARG A 378 -13.11 -6.38 -22.53
N GLU A 379 -13.28 -7.48 -23.28
CA GLU A 379 -14.60 -7.92 -23.76
C GLU A 379 -15.60 -8.15 -22.63
N LYS A 380 -15.15 -8.74 -21.52
CA LYS A 380 -16.01 -9.00 -20.37
C LYS A 380 -16.41 -7.72 -19.64
N GLN A 381 -15.47 -6.78 -19.50
CA GLN A 381 -15.73 -5.49 -18.87
C GLN A 381 -16.68 -4.65 -19.73
N GLN A 382 -16.44 -4.58 -21.04
CA GLN A 382 -17.32 -3.91 -21.99
C GLN A 382 -18.74 -4.48 -21.93
N LEU A 383 -18.87 -5.81 -21.93
CA LEU A 383 -20.18 -6.47 -21.84
C LEU A 383 -20.91 -6.15 -20.53
N GLU A 384 -20.19 -5.97 -19.42
CA GLU A 384 -20.79 -5.59 -18.13
C GLU A 384 -21.26 -4.12 -18.12
N GLU A 385 -20.50 -3.22 -18.76
CA GLU A 385 -20.87 -1.82 -18.96
C GLU A 385 -22.06 -1.67 -19.91
N ASP A 386 -22.04 -2.36 -21.05
CA ASP A 386 -23.14 -2.40 -22.02
C ASP A 386 -24.42 -2.98 -21.38
N LEU A 387 -24.30 -4.09 -20.64
CA LEU A 387 -25.43 -4.70 -19.93
C LEU A 387 -26.05 -3.72 -18.93
N LYS A 388 -25.22 -2.95 -18.23
CA LYS A 388 -25.69 -1.94 -17.29
C LYS A 388 -26.35 -0.76 -18.01
N GLY A 389 -25.78 -0.31 -19.13
CA GLY A 389 -26.38 0.72 -19.98
C GLY A 389 -27.75 0.31 -20.51
N TYR A 390 -27.88 -0.93 -21.02
CA TYR A 390 -29.16 -1.49 -21.44
C TYR A 390 -30.16 -1.59 -20.28
N LEU A 391 -29.72 -2.02 -19.09
CA LEU A 391 -30.59 -2.08 -17.91
C LEU A 391 -31.09 -0.69 -17.51
N ASP A 392 -30.24 0.34 -17.61
CA ASP A 392 -30.60 1.73 -17.33
C ASP A 392 -31.60 2.28 -18.35
N TRP A 393 -31.44 1.98 -19.65
CA TRP A 393 -32.43 2.31 -20.68
C TRP A 393 -33.77 1.61 -20.43
N ILE A 394 -33.77 0.33 -20.05
CA ILE A 394 -34.98 -0.42 -19.71
C ILE A 394 -35.69 0.22 -18.51
N ASN A 395 -34.96 0.52 -17.44
CA ASN A 395 -35.50 1.18 -16.25
C ASN A 395 -36.04 2.59 -16.58
N GLN A 396 -35.38 3.32 -17.49
CA GLN A 396 -35.82 4.63 -17.92
C GLN A 396 -37.09 4.56 -18.77
N ALA A 397 -37.21 3.56 -19.65
CA ALA A 397 -38.40 3.32 -20.46
C ALA A 397 -39.60 2.87 -19.59
N GLU A 398 -39.41 2.02 -18.59
CA GLU A 398 -40.46 1.60 -17.66
C GLU A 398 -41.02 2.77 -16.82
N ASP A 399 -40.20 3.81 -16.57
CA ASP A 399 -40.61 5.03 -15.87
C ASP A 399 -41.33 6.06 -16.77
N ILE A 400 -41.20 5.96 -18.10
CA ILE A 400 -41.89 6.79 -19.10
C ILE A 400 -43.15 6.04 -19.56
N GLU A 401 -44.15 5.92 -18.68
CA GLU A 401 -45.51 5.68 -19.19
C GLU A 401 -45.95 6.90 -20.04
N PRO A 402 -46.64 6.69 -21.17
CA PRO A 402 -46.95 7.74 -22.13
C PRO A 402 -47.84 8.80 -21.48
N VAL A 403 -47.33 10.03 -21.44
CA VAL A 403 -48.10 11.22 -21.05
C VAL A 403 -49.27 11.46 -22.03
N ASN A 404 -49.25 10.83 -23.20
CA ASN A 404 -50.24 11.04 -24.25
C ASN A 404 -51.63 10.47 -23.92
N ASP A 405 -51.73 9.48 -23.03
CA ASP A 405 -53.03 8.98 -22.56
C ASP A 405 -53.70 9.95 -21.56
N ASP A 406 -52.93 10.85 -20.93
CA ASP A 406 -53.44 11.82 -19.95
C ASP A 406 -54.03 13.08 -20.64
N GLU A 407 -53.65 13.42 -21.88
CA GLU A 407 -54.24 14.56 -22.62
C GLU A 407 -55.51 14.15 -23.40
N GLN A 408 -55.59 12.91 -23.90
CA GLN A 408 -56.79 12.41 -24.59
C GLN A 408 -57.98 12.14 -23.65
N GLU A 409 -57.74 11.73 -22.40
CA GLU A 409 -58.81 11.54 -21.40
C GLU A 409 -59.41 12.87 -20.92
N ASP A 410 -58.61 13.94 -20.83
CA ASP A 410 -59.10 15.27 -20.40
C ASP A 410 -59.84 15.99 -21.55
N GLU A 411 -59.51 15.75 -22.83
CA GLU A 411 -60.28 16.25 -23.99
C GLU A 411 -61.60 15.50 -24.21
N GLN A 412 -61.64 14.17 -24.02
CA GLN A 412 -62.88 13.39 -24.15
C GLN A 412 -63.89 13.69 -23.04
N GLN A 413 -63.46 14.19 -21.89
CA GLN A 413 -64.35 14.57 -20.80
C GLN A 413 -64.98 15.96 -20.98
N PHE A 414 -64.48 16.78 -21.91
CA PHE A 414 -65.03 18.11 -22.21
C PHE A 414 -66.02 18.11 -23.38
N ASN A 415 -65.92 17.16 -24.32
CA ASN A 415 -66.75 17.11 -25.53
C ASN A 415 -67.98 16.18 -25.46
N GLY A 416 -68.32 15.60 -24.29
CA GLY A 416 -69.32 14.53 -24.16
C GLY A 416 -70.69 14.91 -23.57
N GLU A 417 -70.99 16.20 -23.39
CA GLU A 417 -72.32 16.66 -22.93
C GLU A 417 -73.12 17.27 -24.09
N GLU A 418 -73.55 16.46 -25.07
CA GLU A 418 -74.77 16.71 -25.85
C GLU A 418 -75.05 15.52 -26.79
N LEU A 419 -76.33 15.13 -26.84
CA LEU A 419 -77.00 14.22 -27.80
C LEU A 419 -77.28 12.76 -27.37
N ASP A 420 -78.55 12.61 -27.01
CA ASP A 420 -79.53 11.61 -27.43
C ASP A 420 -79.63 10.24 -26.74
N GLU A 421 -80.75 10.14 -26.03
CA GLU A 421 -81.50 8.97 -25.62
C GLU A 421 -81.82 8.06 -26.82
N GLU A 422 -81.43 6.79 -26.78
CA GLU A 422 -82.31 5.65 -27.05
C GLU A 422 -81.60 4.30 -26.86
N ALA A 423 -82.40 3.31 -26.42
CA ALA A 423 -82.18 1.86 -26.39
C ALA A 423 -81.48 1.23 -25.16
N ASP A 424 -82.37 0.64 -24.37
CA ASP A 424 -82.25 -0.25 -23.21
C ASP A 424 -81.67 -1.64 -23.56
N GLU A 425 -80.75 -2.21 -22.74
CA GLU A 425 -80.99 -3.42 -21.92
C GLU A 425 -79.68 -4.09 -21.41
N LYS A 426 -79.62 -4.23 -20.09
CA LYS A 426 -78.95 -5.27 -19.27
C LYS A 426 -77.44 -5.51 -19.45
N THR A 427 -76.66 -5.00 -18.50
CA THR A 427 -75.98 -5.84 -17.48
C THR A 427 -75.42 -4.97 -16.36
N ASP A 428 -75.64 -5.43 -15.13
CA ASP A 428 -75.10 -4.92 -13.88
C ASP A 428 -73.57 -5.06 -13.89
N ASP A 429 -72.83 -3.95 -13.88
CA ASP A 429 -71.53 -3.91 -13.20
C ASP A 429 -71.07 -2.49 -12.82
N SER A 430 -71.08 -2.24 -11.51
CA SER A 430 -70.10 -1.40 -10.80
C SER A 430 -69.89 0.05 -11.29
N ARG A 431 -70.72 0.98 -10.78
CA ARG A 431 -70.34 2.40 -10.61
C ARG A 431 -68.91 2.46 -10.04
N PRO A 432 -67.93 3.15 -10.67
CA PRO A 432 -66.59 3.23 -10.10
C PRO A 432 -66.68 3.93 -8.75
N SER A 433 -66.47 3.15 -7.67
CA SER A 433 -66.47 3.61 -6.30
C SER A 433 -65.70 4.93 -6.16
N TRP A 434 -66.24 5.87 -5.39
CA TRP A 434 -65.57 7.13 -5.01
C TRP A 434 -64.11 6.91 -4.56
N TRP A 435 -63.85 5.74 -3.95
CA TRP A 435 -62.52 5.26 -3.59
C TRP A 435 -61.60 4.97 -4.79
N LYS A 436 -62.10 4.38 -5.88
CA LYS A 436 -61.33 4.16 -7.13
C LYS A 436 -60.95 5.49 -7.79
N LYS A 437 -61.83 6.50 -7.78
CA LYS A 437 -61.50 7.86 -8.29
C LYS A 437 -60.49 8.59 -7.39
N ARG A 438 -60.62 8.47 -6.05
CA ARG A 438 -59.67 9.04 -5.08
C ARG A 438 -58.30 8.35 -5.14
N LEU A 439 -58.27 7.03 -5.35
CA LEU A 439 -57.05 6.25 -5.54
C LEU A 439 -56.32 6.65 -6.83
N ARG A 440 -57.04 6.82 -7.95
CA ARG A 440 -56.47 7.34 -9.21
C ARG A 440 -55.90 8.75 -9.07
N ARG A 441 -56.61 9.67 -8.41
CA ARG A 441 -56.08 11.02 -8.10
C ARG A 441 -54.84 10.98 -7.21
N MET A 442 -54.82 10.11 -6.20
CA MET A 442 -53.65 9.90 -5.33
C MET A 442 -52.47 9.31 -6.10
N GLN A 443 -52.71 8.38 -7.03
CA GLN A 443 -51.67 7.83 -7.91
C GLN A 443 -51.10 8.90 -8.87
N LYS A 444 -51.95 9.75 -9.47
CA LYS A 444 -51.51 10.90 -10.29
C LYS A 444 -50.66 11.89 -9.47
N LEU A 445 -51.08 12.21 -8.25
CA LEU A 445 -50.33 13.07 -7.33
C LEU A 445 -48.99 12.42 -6.90
N ASN A 446 -48.99 11.13 -6.60
CA ASN A 446 -47.81 10.35 -6.24
C ASN A 446 -46.79 10.30 -7.39
N ARG A 447 -47.26 10.16 -8.65
CA ARG A 447 -46.40 10.23 -9.85
C ARG A 447 -45.78 11.62 -10.03
N ARG A 448 -46.57 12.70 -9.87
CA ARG A 448 -46.06 14.08 -9.92
C ARG A 448 -45.04 14.36 -8.81
N CYS A 449 -45.33 13.93 -7.57
CA CYS A 449 -44.40 14.05 -6.44
C CYS A 449 -43.12 13.24 -6.66
N ARG A 450 -43.20 11.99 -7.14
CA ARG A 450 -42.04 11.15 -7.47
C ARG A 450 -41.17 11.80 -8.56
N ARG A 451 -41.78 12.37 -9.61
CA ARG A 451 -41.07 13.14 -10.66
C ARG A 451 -40.42 14.41 -10.10
N GLY A 452 -41.10 15.13 -9.20
CA GLY A 452 -40.55 16.29 -8.50
C GLY A 452 -39.36 15.95 -7.60
N CYS A 453 -39.49 14.91 -6.77
CA CYS A 453 -38.41 14.38 -5.93
C CYS A 453 -37.23 13.89 -6.76
N ARG A 454 -37.47 13.26 -7.92
CA ARG A 454 -36.39 12.82 -8.83
C ARG A 454 -35.63 14.01 -9.41
N ARG A 455 -36.32 15.08 -9.82
CA ARG A 455 -35.67 16.34 -10.25
C ARG A 455 -34.81 16.94 -9.15
N LEU A 456 -35.28 16.91 -7.90
CA LEU A 456 -34.51 17.38 -6.75
C LEU A 456 -33.28 16.50 -6.46
N VAL A 457 -33.43 15.17 -6.43
CA VAL A 457 -32.33 14.23 -6.15
C VAL A 457 -31.24 14.28 -7.23
N LYS A 458 -31.61 14.51 -8.50
CA LYS A 458 -30.66 14.66 -9.61
C LYS A 458 -30.09 16.09 -9.74
N SER A 459 -30.52 17.04 -8.93
CA SER A 459 -30.05 18.43 -9.03
C SER A 459 -28.63 18.62 -8.51
N GLN A 460 -27.90 19.56 -9.10
CA GLN A 460 -26.54 19.92 -8.68
C GLN A 460 -26.51 20.50 -7.26
N THR A 461 -27.59 21.17 -6.82
CA THR A 461 -27.70 21.71 -5.47
C THR A 461 -27.81 20.59 -4.43
N PHE A 462 -28.58 19.53 -4.70
CA PHE A 462 -28.67 18.36 -3.83
C PHE A 462 -27.33 17.63 -3.71
N TYR A 463 -26.57 17.52 -4.82
CA TYR A 463 -25.21 16.97 -4.82
C TYR A 463 -24.28 17.73 -3.86
N TRP A 464 -24.16 19.05 -4.01
CA TRP A 464 -23.31 19.88 -3.13
C TRP A 464 -23.77 19.87 -1.68
N LEU A 465 -25.08 19.89 -1.44
CA LEU A 465 -25.65 19.84 -0.10
C LEU A 465 -25.21 18.57 0.64
N VAL A 466 -25.30 17.39 0.00
CA VAL A 466 -24.88 16.14 0.64
C VAL A 466 -23.38 16.12 0.94
N ILE A 467 -22.54 16.63 0.03
CA ILE A 467 -21.09 16.70 0.27
C ILE A 467 -20.78 17.59 1.47
N VAL A 468 -21.42 18.77 1.57
CA VAL A 468 -21.25 19.66 2.73
C VAL A 468 -21.70 18.97 4.01
N LEU A 469 -22.82 18.23 4.00
CA LEU A 469 -23.27 17.47 5.18
C LEU A 469 -22.26 16.39 5.61
N VAL A 470 -21.68 15.66 4.66
CA VAL A 470 -20.65 14.66 4.95
C VAL A 470 -19.39 15.32 5.52
N LEU A 471 -18.96 16.45 4.97
CA LEU A 471 -17.79 17.20 5.47
C LEU A 471 -18.04 17.75 6.87
N LEU A 472 -19.20 18.36 7.14
CA LEU A 472 -19.56 18.84 8.46
C LEU A 472 -19.67 17.70 9.48
N ASN A 473 -20.24 16.55 9.09
CA ASN A 473 -20.27 15.37 9.97
C ASN A 473 -18.87 14.87 10.31
N THR A 474 -17.97 14.88 9.31
CA THR A 474 -16.56 14.51 9.50
C THR A 474 -15.86 15.46 10.45
N LEU A 475 -16.06 16.78 10.30
CA LEU A 475 -15.50 17.78 11.21
C LEU A 475 -15.96 17.57 12.66
N VAL A 476 -17.24 17.24 12.88
CA VAL A 476 -17.72 16.93 14.24
C VAL A 476 -16.98 15.73 14.83
N LEU A 477 -16.74 14.67 14.04
CA LEU A 477 -15.99 13.49 14.48
C LEU A 477 -14.52 13.81 14.82
N THR A 478 -13.91 14.80 14.14
CA THR A 478 -12.51 15.20 14.42
C THR A 478 -12.32 15.99 15.69
N THR A 479 -13.38 16.58 16.25
CA THR A 479 -13.25 17.38 17.48
C THR A 479 -13.09 16.52 18.74
N GLU A 480 -13.30 15.20 18.63
CA GLU A 480 -13.26 14.29 19.76
C GLU A 480 -11.83 14.12 20.29
N HIS A 481 -11.66 14.32 21.61
CA HIS A 481 -10.36 14.22 22.26
C HIS A 481 -10.48 13.73 23.71
N TYR A 482 -9.37 13.27 24.28
CA TYR A 482 -9.29 12.85 25.68
C TYR A 482 -9.47 14.04 26.64
N LYS A 483 -10.18 13.81 27.76
CA LYS A 483 -10.55 14.84 28.76
C LYS A 483 -11.28 16.06 28.16
N GLN A 484 -12.18 15.83 27.19
CA GLN A 484 -13.01 16.89 26.63
C GLN A 484 -14.03 17.47 27.62
N GLU A 485 -14.31 18.76 27.48
CA GLU A 485 -15.29 19.46 28.30
C GLU A 485 -16.72 18.93 28.05
N PRO A 486 -17.61 18.88 29.07
CA PRO A 486 -18.94 18.29 28.95
C PRO A 486 -19.83 18.92 27.87
N TRP A 487 -19.63 20.20 27.54
CA TRP A 487 -20.39 20.88 26.49
C TRP A 487 -20.09 20.29 25.10
N LEU A 488 -18.85 19.86 24.85
CA LEU A 488 -18.44 19.32 23.57
C LEU A 488 -19.05 17.94 23.34
N ASP A 489 -19.11 17.12 24.39
CA ASP A 489 -19.75 15.81 24.37
C ASP A 489 -21.26 15.92 24.09
N HIS A 490 -21.91 16.91 24.71
CA HIS A 490 -23.31 17.24 24.42
C HIS A 490 -23.50 17.72 22.98
N PHE A 491 -22.66 18.65 22.51
CA PHE A 491 -22.69 19.15 21.14
C PHE A 491 -22.51 18.02 20.12
N GLN A 492 -21.52 17.15 20.30
CA GLN A 492 -21.28 16.00 19.43
C GLN A 492 -22.48 15.05 19.41
N THR A 493 -23.11 14.78 20.55
CA THR A 493 -24.30 13.92 20.64
C THR A 493 -25.48 14.51 19.85
N VAL A 494 -25.77 15.81 20.04
CA VAL A 494 -26.84 16.51 19.34
C VAL A 494 -26.56 16.59 17.83
N ALA A 495 -25.33 16.94 17.45
CA ALA A 495 -24.91 17.01 16.05
C ALA A 495 -25.00 15.63 15.38
N ASN A 496 -24.61 14.56 16.06
CA ASN A 496 -24.72 13.20 15.54
C ASN A 496 -26.17 12.80 15.26
N LEU A 497 -27.10 13.09 16.18
CA LEU A 497 -28.52 12.85 15.95
C LEU A 497 -29.04 13.65 14.75
N PHE A 498 -28.66 14.93 14.66
CA PHE A 498 -29.02 15.80 13.55
C PHE A 498 -28.57 15.24 12.19
N PHE A 499 -27.31 14.78 12.06
CA PHE A 499 -26.82 14.18 10.83
C PHE A 499 -27.51 12.85 10.49
N VAL A 500 -27.81 12.00 11.48
CA VAL A 500 -28.54 10.75 11.24
C VAL A 500 -29.94 11.02 10.68
N ILE A 501 -30.63 12.03 11.19
CA ILE A 501 -31.95 12.44 10.67
C ILE A 501 -31.82 12.90 9.21
N LEU A 502 -30.86 13.79 8.91
CA LEU A 502 -30.66 14.29 7.55
C LEU A 502 -30.28 13.18 6.55
N PHE A 503 -29.38 12.27 6.93
CA PHE A 503 -29.02 11.13 6.08
C PHE A 503 -30.17 10.12 5.92
N SER A 504 -31.02 9.97 6.93
CA SER A 504 -32.25 9.16 6.81
C SER A 504 -33.24 9.79 5.84
N MET A 505 -33.42 11.11 5.88
CA MET A 505 -34.25 11.84 4.92
C MET A 505 -33.69 11.72 3.50
N GLU A 506 -32.37 11.86 3.33
CA GLU A 506 -31.67 11.65 2.06
C GLU A 506 -31.96 10.24 1.49
N MET A 507 -31.82 9.20 2.31
CA MET A 507 -32.05 7.80 1.92
C MET A 507 -33.52 7.57 1.52
N ILE A 508 -34.47 8.03 2.33
CA ILE A 508 -35.91 7.85 2.07
C ILE A 508 -36.31 8.57 0.78
N LEU A 509 -35.81 9.80 0.56
CA LEU A 509 -36.08 10.58 -0.65
C LEU A 509 -35.53 9.89 -1.92
N LYS A 510 -34.32 9.32 -1.84
CA LYS A 510 -33.73 8.53 -2.94
C LYS A 510 -34.54 7.26 -3.23
N MET A 511 -34.89 6.51 -2.19
CA MET A 511 -35.66 5.27 -2.33
C MET A 511 -37.07 5.54 -2.93
N TYR A 512 -37.70 6.64 -2.52
CA TYR A 512 -39.01 7.06 -3.06
C TYR A 512 -38.93 7.57 -4.51
N SER A 513 -37.89 8.33 -4.87
CA SER A 513 -37.74 8.92 -6.22
C SER A 513 -37.28 7.93 -7.29
N LEU A 514 -36.39 7.00 -6.94
CA LEU A 514 -35.81 6.02 -7.86
C LEU A 514 -36.59 4.71 -7.93
N GLY A 515 -37.35 4.37 -6.88
CA GLY A 515 -37.95 3.04 -6.71
C GLY A 515 -36.97 2.06 -6.05
N LEU A 516 -37.51 1.04 -5.36
CA LEU A 516 -36.72 0.12 -4.53
C LEU A 516 -35.78 -0.77 -5.34
N THR A 517 -36.21 -1.23 -6.52
CA THR A 517 -35.44 -2.10 -7.43
C THR A 517 -34.22 -1.37 -7.99
N THR A 518 -34.43 -0.17 -8.55
CA THR A 518 -33.35 0.67 -9.08
C THR A 518 -32.41 1.15 -7.98
N TYR A 519 -32.94 1.52 -6.81
CA TYR A 519 -32.12 1.89 -5.65
C TYR A 519 -31.20 0.75 -5.21
N THR A 520 -31.74 -0.46 -5.07
CA THR A 520 -30.99 -1.65 -4.63
C THR A 520 -30.11 -2.24 -5.73
N THR A 521 -30.14 -1.77 -6.98
CA THR A 521 -29.20 -2.24 -8.02
C THR A 521 -27.84 -1.54 -7.90
N SER A 522 -27.81 -0.28 -7.44
CA SER A 522 -26.57 0.49 -7.28
C SER A 522 -25.79 0.10 -6.01
N GLN A 523 -24.52 -0.30 -6.18
CA GLN A 523 -23.64 -0.70 -5.06
C GLN A 523 -23.42 0.43 -4.05
N PHE A 524 -23.29 1.69 -4.51
CA PHE A 524 -23.11 2.84 -3.62
C PHE A 524 -24.37 3.19 -2.84
N ASN A 525 -25.56 2.95 -3.40
CA ASN A 525 -26.82 3.14 -2.67
C ASN A 525 -27.05 2.02 -1.64
N ARG A 526 -26.62 0.78 -1.93
CA ARG A 526 -26.60 -0.31 -0.93
C ARG A 526 -25.70 0.06 0.27
N PHE A 527 -24.51 0.59 0.00
CA PHE A 527 -23.60 1.06 1.03
C PHE A 527 -24.21 2.21 1.86
N ASP A 528 -24.79 3.21 1.20
CA ASP A 528 -25.49 4.33 1.87
C ASP A 528 -26.61 3.84 2.79
N CYS A 529 -27.41 2.87 2.32
CA CYS A 529 -28.45 2.23 3.12
C CYS A 529 -27.89 1.54 4.36
N PHE A 530 -26.79 0.79 4.21
CA PHE A 530 -26.12 0.12 5.33
C PHE A 530 -25.60 1.12 6.36
N VAL A 531 -24.97 2.22 5.93
CA VAL A 531 -24.44 3.27 6.82
C VAL A 531 -25.57 3.93 7.63
N VAL A 532 -26.70 4.25 6.98
CA VAL A 532 -27.85 4.88 7.65
C VAL A 532 -28.50 3.90 8.65
N ILE A 533 -28.74 2.65 8.24
CA ILE A 533 -29.33 1.63 9.13
C ILE A 533 -28.42 1.37 10.33
N SER A 534 -27.11 1.18 10.12
CA SER A 534 -26.15 1.00 11.21
C SER A 534 -26.16 2.18 12.18
N SER A 535 -26.32 3.41 11.68
CA SER A 535 -26.38 4.61 12.51
C SER A 535 -27.67 4.70 13.34
N ILE A 536 -28.81 4.27 12.79
CA ILE A 536 -30.08 4.20 13.53
C ILE A 536 -30.00 3.12 14.60
N VAL A 537 -29.48 1.94 14.26
CA VAL A 537 -29.30 0.82 15.19
C VAL A 537 -28.38 1.23 16.34
N GLU A 538 -27.26 1.88 16.04
CA GLU A 538 -26.38 2.44 17.06
C GLU A 538 -27.12 3.38 18.01
N PHE A 539 -27.83 4.38 17.47
CA PHE A 539 -28.56 5.35 18.30
C PHE A 539 -29.58 4.67 19.21
N VAL A 540 -30.34 3.70 18.68
CA VAL A 540 -31.30 2.91 19.45
C VAL A 540 -30.60 2.11 20.55
N LEU A 541 -29.52 1.40 20.23
CA LEU A 541 -28.79 0.58 21.21
C LEU A 541 -28.16 1.39 22.33
N VAL A 542 -27.65 2.59 22.02
CA VAL A 542 -27.09 3.53 23.01
C VAL A 542 -28.20 4.16 23.86
N TYR A 543 -29.32 4.54 23.25
CA TYR A 543 -30.45 5.15 23.96
C TYR A 543 -31.11 4.20 24.97
N PHE A 544 -31.22 2.91 24.62
CA PHE A 544 -31.79 1.88 25.49
C PHE A 544 -30.76 1.20 26.41
N ASP A 545 -29.50 1.63 26.38
CA ASP A 545 -28.38 1.11 27.20
C ASP A 545 -28.24 -0.43 27.17
N LEU A 546 -28.44 -1.02 25.99
CA LEU A 546 -28.53 -2.48 25.80
C LEU A 546 -27.17 -3.20 25.72
N MET A 547 -26.04 -2.50 25.82
CA MET A 547 -24.70 -3.08 25.59
C MET A 547 -23.60 -2.60 26.54
N LYS A 548 -22.57 -3.45 26.68
CA LYS A 548 -21.34 -3.16 27.42
C LYS A 548 -20.55 -1.99 26.78
N PRO A 549 -19.78 -1.23 27.58
CA PRO A 549 -19.05 -0.03 27.12
C PRO A 549 -18.09 -0.26 25.94
N LEU A 550 -17.47 -1.45 25.84
CA LEU A 550 -16.63 -1.84 24.69
C LEU A 550 -17.43 -1.94 23.38
N GLY A 551 -18.63 -2.52 23.42
CA GLY A 551 -19.51 -2.59 22.25
C GLY A 551 -19.99 -1.22 21.79
N VAL A 552 -20.17 -0.29 22.74
CA VAL A 552 -20.53 1.10 22.45
C VAL A 552 -19.40 1.83 21.73
N SER A 553 -18.12 1.67 22.13
CA SER A 553 -16.97 2.28 21.42
C SER A 553 -16.84 1.78 19.97
N VAL A 554 -16.99 0.46 19.75
CA VAL A 554 -16.94 -0.11 18.39
C VAL A 554 -18.08 0.43 17.52
N LEU A 555 -19.31 0.55 18.03
CA LEU A 555 -20.39 1.12 17.23
C LEU A 555 -20.23 2.61 16.96
N ARG A 556 -19.63 3.38 17.90
CA ARG A 556 -19.26 4.78 17.62
C ARG A 556 -18.27 4.88 16.46
N SER A 557 -17.35 3.93 16.32
CA SER A 557 -16.44 3.88 15.18
C SER A 557 -17.16 3.63 13.84
N ALA A 558 -18.33 2.96 13.84
CA ALA A 558 -19.13 2.75 12.63
C ALA A 558 -19.68 4.06 12.04
N ARG A 559 -19.75 5.14 12.81
CA ARG A 559 -20.09 6.49 12.31
C ARG A 559 -19.11 6.96 11.23
N LEU A 560 -17.86 6.48 11.25
CA LEU A 560 -16.83 6.82 10.26
C LEU A 560 -17.12 6.24 8.88
N LEU A 561 -17.98 5.21 8.79
CA LEU A 561 -18.42 4.70 7.50
C LEU A 561 -19.14 5.78 6.67
N ARG A 562 -19.63 6.85 7.29
CA ARG A 562 -20.22 8.01 6.61
C ARG A 562 -19.19 8.78 5.77
N ILE A 563 -17.90 8.79 6.16
CA ILE A 563 -16.83 9.44 5.39
C ILE A 563 -16.69 8.75 4.02
N PHE A 564 -16.87 7.43 3.95
CA PHE A 564 -16.86 6.71 2.68
C PHE A 564 -18.00 7.14 1.74
N LYS A 565 -19.02 7.89 2.17
CA LYS A 565 -20.00 8.49 1.24
C LYS A 565 -19.34 9.46 0.26
N VAL A 566 -18.20 10.09 0.61
CA VAL A 566 -17.40 10.92 -0.30
C VAL A 566 -16.95 10.13 -1.55
N THR A 567 -16.67 8.83 -1.41
CA THR A 567 -16.24 7.97 -2.53
C THR A 567 -17.23 7.94 -3.68
N LYS A 568 -18.54 8.11 -3.42
CA LYS A 568 -19.57 8.13 -4.46
C LYS A 568 -19.45 9.35 -5.36
N TYR A 569 -19.10 10.49 -4.75
CA TYR A 569 -19.11 11.81 -5.39
C TYR A 569 -17.77 12.12 -6.04
N TRP A 570 -16.68 11.53 -5.54
CA TRP A 570 -15.36 11.75 -6.09
C TRP A 570 -14.97 10.68 -7.10
N THR A 571 -15.12 10.99 -8.39
CA THR A 571 -14.92 10.07 -9.51
C THR A 571 -13.57 9.34 -9.45
N SER A 572 -12.48 10.06 -9.18
CA SER A 572 -11.14 9.47 -9.07
C SER A 572 -11.04 8.43 -7.94
N LEU A 573 -11.54 8.76 -6.73
CA LEU A 573 -11.57 7.84 -5.59
C LEU A 573 -12.51 6.65 -5.85
N ARG A 574 -13.66 6.89 -6.50
CA ARG A 574 -14.62 5.85 -6.90
C ARG A 574 -13.98 4.81 -7.81
N ASN A 575 -13.30 5.28 -8.86
CA ASN A 575 -12.65 4.44 -9.86
C ASN A 575 -11.48 3.69 -9.21
N LEU A 576 -10.69 4.36 -8.35
CA LEU A 576 -9.61 3.73 -7.59
C LEU A 576 -10.11 2.62 -6.67
N VAL A 577 -11.18 2.85 -5.89
CA VAL A 577 -11.76 1.82 -5.01
C VAL A 577 -12.29 0.63 -5.83
N SER A 578 -12.95 0.89 -6.95
CA SER A 578 -13.45 -0.17 -7.84
C SER A 578 -12.30 -1.00 -8.43
N SER A 579 -11.24 -0.34 -8.91
CA SER A 579 -10.03 -0.98 -9.42
C SER A 579 -9.34 -1.82 -8.34
N LEU A 580 -9.25 -1.31 -7.11
CA LEU A 580 -8.67 -2.02 -5.97
C LEU A 580 -9.47 -3.27 -5.60
N LEU A 581 -10.81 -3.20 -5.58
CA LEU A 581 -11.66 -4.36 -5.28
C LEU A 581 -11.57 -5.44 -6.37
N ASN A 582 -11.44 -5.04 -7.63
CA ASN A 582 -11.26 -5.96 -8.75
C ASN A 582 -9.89 -6.65 -8.69
N SER A 583 -8.81 -5.90 -8.44
CA SER A 583 -7.46 -6.47 -8.30
C SER A 583 -7.35 -7.36 -7.06
N LEU A 584 -8.01 -7.03 -5.94
CA LEU A 584 -8.07 -7.86 -4.74
C LEU A 584 -8.50 -9.30 -5.04
N ARG A 585 -9.49 -9.50 -5.91
CA ARG A 585 -9.98 -10.84 -6.28
C ARG A 585 -8.91 -11.70 -6.97
N SER A 586 -8.03 -11.08 -7.76
CA SER A 586 -6.95 -11.77 -8.46
C SER A 586 -5.83 -12.21 -7.49
N ILE A 587 -5.54 -11.39 -6.47
CA ILE A 587 -4.44 -11.61 -5.52
C ILE A 587 -4.84 -12.39 -4.26
N MET A 588 -6.13 -12.69 -4.04
CA MET A 588 -6.58 -13.48 -2.87
C MET A 588 -5.82 -14.81 -2.74
N SER A 589 -5.47 -15.45 -3.86
CA SER A 589 -4.69 -16.68 -3.86
C SER A 589 -3.23 -16.48 -3.40
N LEU A 590 -2.64 -15.33 -3.74
CA LEU A 590 -1.30 -14.91 -3.30
C LEU A 590 -1.30 -14.51 -1.82
N LEU A 591 -2.31 -13.75 -1.37
CA LEU A 591 -2.48 -13.39 0.04
C LEU A 591 -2.74 -14.62 0.91
N LEU A 592 -3.52 -15.59 0.42
CA LEU A 592 -3.72 -16.87 1.12
C LEU A 592 -2.42 -17.66 1.25
N LEU A 593 -1.56 -17.63 0.23
CA LEU A 593 -0.24 -18.27 0.29
C LEU A 593 0.67 -17.57 1.31
N LEU A 594 0.71 -16.23 1.32
CA LEU A 594 1.46 -15.47 2.32
C LEU A 594 0.96 -15.77 3.73
N PHE A 595 -0.36 -15.77 3.94
CA PHE A 595 -0.94 -16.12 5.22
C PHE A 595 -0.61 -17.57 5.64
N LEU A 596 -0.66 -18.53 4.71
CA LEU A 596 -0.25 -19.91 4.97
C LEU A 596 1.24 -19.99 5.37
N PHE A 597 2.11 -19.23 4.72
CA PHE A 597 3.53 -19.13 5.07
C PHE A 597 3.72 -18.61 6.51
N ILE A 598 3.02 -17.52 6.86
CA ILE A 598 3.06 -16.95 8.22
C ILE A 598 2.58 -17.99 9.25
N VAL A 599 1.48 -18.69 8.98
CA VAL A 599 0.95 -19.73 9.87
C VAL A 599 1.94 -20.87 10.07
N ILE A 600 2.60 -21.35 9.00
CA ILE A 600 3.60 -22.42 9.09
C ILE A 600 4.77 -22.00 9.98
N PHE A 601 5.31 -20.79 9.78
CA PHE A 601 6.41 -20.29 10.60
C PHE A 601 5.97 -20.00 12.04
N ALA A 602 4.77 -19.48 12.27
CA ALA A 602 4.25 -19.25 13.62
C ALA A 602 4.13 -20.57 14.39
N LEU A 603 3.57 -21.61 13.76
CA LEU A 603 3.48 -22.95 14.35
C LEU A 603 4.87 -23.57 14.57
N LEU A 604 5.81 -23.38 13.63
CA LEU A 604 7.18 -23.89 13.78
C LEU A 604 7.87 -23.18 14.95
N GLY A 605 7.72 -21.87 15.05
CA GLY A 605 8.23 -21.07 16.16
C GLY A 605 7.65 -21.52 17.51
N MET A 606 6.36 -21.82 17.59
CA MET A 606 5.76 -22.41 18.79
C MET A 606 6.37 -23.76 19.17
N GLN A 607 6.69 -24.62 18.19
CA GLN A 607 7.33 -25.92 18.46
C GLN A 607 8.79 -25.78 18.90
N VAL A 608 9.52 -24.80 18.36
CA VAL A 608 10.95 -24.59 18.65
C VAL A 608 11.16 -23.78 19.93
N PHE A 609 10.41 -22.70 20.11
CA PHE A 609 10.61 -21.67 21.15
C PHE A 609 9.50 -21.58 22.20
N GLY A 610 8.35 -22.22 21.98
CA GLY A 610 7.20 -22.08 22.88
C GLY A 610 7.53 -22.49 24.31
N GLY A 611 7.23 -21.62 25.26
CA GLY A 611 7.53 -21.80 26.68
C GLY A 611 9.03 -21.67 27.04
N LYS A 612 9.92 -21.34 26.09
CA LYS A 612 11.37 -21.24 26.35
C LYS A 612 11.86 -19.82 26.62
N PHE A 613 11.09 -18.78 26.32
CA PHE A 613 11.47 -17.37 26.56
C PHE A 613 11.26 -16.95 28.02
N ASN A 614 11.62 -17.85 28.94
CA ASN A 614 11.52 -17.68 30.39
C ASN A 614 12.93 -17.61 30.97
N PHE A 615 13.60 -16.47 30.81
CA PHE A 615 15.00 -16.30 31.20
C PHE A 615 15.19 -16.12 32.71
N ASN A 616 14.40 -15.22 33.31
CA ASN A 616 14.45 -14.92 34.74
C ASN A 616 13.01 -14.78 35.26
N PRO A 617 12.61 -15.50 36.32
CA PRO A 617 11.29 -15.34 36.92
C PRO A 617 11.02 -13.93 37.48
N MET A 618 12.07 -13.15 37.75
CA MET A 618 11.96 -11.78 38.29
C MET A 618 11.76 -10.71 37.20
N ASN A 619 12.13 -11.01 35.94
CA ASN A 619 11.96 -10.07 34.84
C ASN A 619 10.69 -10.41 34.05
N PRO A 620 9.95 -9.40 33.55
CA PRO A 620 8.79 -9.65 32.71
C PRO A 620 9.24 -10.38 31.43
N LYS A 621 8.45 -11.36 30.99
CA LYS A 621 8.76 -12.07 29.74
C LYS A 621 8.76 -11.09 28.55
N PRO A 622 9.59 -11.32 27.52
CA PRO A 622 9.52 -10.53 26.29
C PRO A 622 8.12 -10.57 25.66
N ARG A 623 7.60 -9.42 25.21
CA ARG A 623 6.29 -9.34 24.56
C ARG A 623 6.24 -10.16 23.28
N ALA A 624 7.26 -10.05 22.43
CA ALA A 624 7.46 -10.89 21.24
C ALA A 624 7.95 -12.29 21.63
N ASN A 625 7.01 -13.25 21.73
CA ASN A 625 7.27 -14.63 22.12
C ASN A 625 6.39 -15.62 21.34
N PHE A 626 6.67 -16.91 21.49
CA PHE A 626 6.01 -17.99 20.76
C PHE A 626 5.13 -18.88 21.66
N ASP A 627 4.60 -18.35 22.75
CA ASP A 627 3.85 -19.14 23.74
C ASP A 627 2.40 -19.41 23.32
N THR A 628 1.80 -18.52 22.53
CA THR A 628 0.43 -18.68 22.01
C THR A 628 0.41 -18.45 20.51
N PHE A 629 -0.58 -19.03 19.82
CA PHE A 629 -0.67 -18.92 18.36
C PHE A 629 -0.80 -17.48 17.86
N ILE A 630 -1.63 -16.65 18.49
CA ILE A 630 -1.79 -15.25 18.08
C ILE A 630 -0.52 -14.45 18.33
N GLN A 631 0.15 -14.65 19.48
CA GLN A 631 1.41 -13.97 19.75
C GLN A 631 2.53 -14.42 18.81
N ALA A 632 2.58 -15.72 18.48
CA ALA A 632 3.51 -16.25 17.49
C ALA A 632 3.23 -15.69 16.09
N LEU A 633 1.96 -15.55 15.71
CA LEU A 633 1.56 -14.92 14.44
C LEU A 633 2.04 -13.46 14.36
N LEU A 634 1.84 -12.69 15.43
CA LEU A 634 2.31 -11.30 15.52
C LEU A 634 3.83 -11.21 15.51
N THR A 635 4.52 -12.10 16.22
CA THR A 635 6.00 -12.13 16.26
C THR A 635 6.59 -12.49 14.89
N VAL A 636 5.98 -13.43 14.17
CA VAL A 636 6.37 -13.74 12.78
C VAL A 636 6.08 -12.55 11.86
N PHE A 637 4.94 -11.88 12.02
CA PHE A 637 4.61 -10.69 11.26
C PHE A 637 5.60 -9.55 11.50
N GLN A 638 6.03 -9.33 12.75
CA GLN A 638 7.11 -8.40 13.11
C GLN A 638 8.44 -8.74 12.44
N ILE A 639 8.83 -10.02 12.41
CA ILE A 639 10.04 -10.42 11.68
C ILE A 639 9.90 -10.18 10.17
N LEU A 640 8.70 -10.32 9.60
CA LEU A 640 8.44 -10.03 8.20
C LEU A 640 8.45 -8.53 7.87
N THR A 641 8.05 -7.65 8.79
CA THR A 641 8.20 -6.21 8.58
C THR A 641 9.66 -5.77 8.66
N GLY A 642 10.52 -6.60 9.25
CA GLY A 642 11.94 -6.32 9.43
C GLY A 642 12.25 -5.42 10.62
N GLU A 643 11.27 -5.22 11.50
CA GLU A 643 11.39 -4.35 12.68
C GLU A 643 11.77 -5.19 13.90
N ASP A 644 12.85 -4.83 14.59
CA ASP A 644 13.29 -5.46 15.84
C ASP A 644 13.47 -7.00 15.75
N TRP A 645 13.66 -7.52 14.53
CA TRP A 645 13.74 -8.96 14.27
C TRP A 645 15.00 -9.58 14.87
N ASN A 646 16.07 -8.78 14.97
CA ASN A 646 17.33 -9.09 15.62
C ASN A 646 17.12 -9.32 17.13
N THR A 647 16.31 -8.50 17.81
CA THR A 647 15.98 -8.65 19.23
C THR A 647 15.25 -9.97 19.49
N VAL A 648 14.30 -10.34 18.63
CA VAL A 648 13.63 -11.66 18.72
C VAL A 648 14.61 -12.81 18.48
N MET A 649 15.55 -12.65 17.55
CA MET A 649 16.61 -13.63 17.30
C MET A 649 17.54 -13.79 18.51
N TYR A 650 17.92 -12.70 19.18
CA TYR A 650 18.78 -12.74 20.37
C TYR A 650 18.13 -13.56 21.49
N ASN A 651 16.85 -13.30 21.76
CA ASN A 651 16.05 -14.09 22.70
C ASN A 651 15.99 -15.58 22.27
N GLY A 652 15.84 -15.84 20.97
CA GLY A 652 15.91 -17.18 20.39
C GLY A 652 17.22 -17.91 20.74
N ILE A 653 18.37 -17.30 20.48
CA ILE A 653 19.70 -17.88 20.74
C ILE A 653 19.93 -18.06 22.24
N ALA A 654 19.57 -17.07 23.06
CA ALA A 654 19.68 -17.13 24.51
C ALA A 654 18.90 -18.31 25.10
N SER A 655 17.72 -18.62 24.55
CA SER A 655 16.85 -19.70 25.06
C SER A 655 17.42 -21.12 24.89
N PHE A 656 18.47 -21.28 24.06
CA PHE A 656 19.18 -22.54 23.84
C PHE A 656 20.60 -22.55 24.45
N GLY A 657 20.88 -21.68 25.42
CA GLY A 657 22.16 -21.62 26.12
C GLY A 657 23.19 -20.67 25.51
N GLY A 658 22.77 -19.75 24.65
CA GLY A 658 23.61 -18.67 24.12
C GLY A 658 24.59 -19.10 23.04
N VAL A 659 25.66 -18.31 22.87
CA VAL A 659 26.63 -18.46 21.78
C VAL A 659 27.61 -19.62 22.00
N GLY A 660 27.86 -19.98 23.26
CA GLY A 660 28.76 -21.10 23.63
C GLY A 660 28.19 -22.49 23.38
N SER A 661 26.92 -22.62 22.97
CA SER A 661 26.23 -23.88 22.70
C SER A 661 25.83 -24.01 21.22
N TRP A 662 25.17 -25.12 20.86
CA TRP A 662 24.52 -25.29 19.56
C TRP A 662 23.34 -24.33 19.32
N GLY A 663 23.02 -23.44 20.28
CA GLY A 663 21.95 -22.45 20.20
C GLY A 663 22.10 -21.45 19.06
N VAL A 664 23.32 -21.14 18.61
CA VAL A 664 23.57 -20.25 17.46
C VAL A 664 22.91 -20.76 16.17
N LEU A 665 22.78 -22.08 15.99
CA LEU A 665 22.11 -22.66 14.81
C LEU A 665 20.65 -22.24 14.68
N VAL A 666 20.03 -21.81 15.78
CA VAL A 666 18.64 -21.35 15.79
C VAL A 666 18.47 -20.01 15.05
N SER A 667 19.54 -19.23 14.88
CA SER A 667 19.55 -18.03 14.00
C SER A 667 19.09 -18.35 12.56
N VAL A 668 19.35 -19.57 12.07
CA VAL A 668 18.94 -20.01 10.73
C VAL A 668 17.43 -19.93 10.55
N TYR A 669 16.63 -20.20 11.59
CA TYR A 669 15.18 -20.06 11.54
C TYR A 669 14.78 -18.61 11.18
N PHE A 670 15.38 -17.63 11.85
CA PHE A 670 15.09 -16.21 11.65
C PHE A 670 15.58 -15.71 10.29
N ILE A 671 16.78 -16.11 9.87
CA ILE A 671 17.34 -15.78 8.56
C ILE A 671 16.46 -16.31 7.43
N VAL A 672 16.04 -17.58 7.51
CA VAL A 672 15.16 -18.20 6.51
C VAL A 672 13.79 -17.54 6.49
N LEU A 673 13.21 -17.27 7.66
CA LEU A 673 11.93 -16.56 7.77
C LEU A 673 12.01 -15.18 7.11
N PHE A 674 13.03 -14.39 7.43
CA PHE A 674 13.23 -13.06 6.87
C PHE A 674 13.43 -13.10 5.35
N ILE A 675 14.35 -13.92 4.84
CA ILE A 675 14.66 -13.98 3.40
C ILE A 675 13.48 -14.55 2.60
N CYS A 676 12.95 -15.71 2.98
CA CYS A 676 11.86 -16.35 2.23
C CYS A 676 10.56 -15.56 2.36
N GLY A 677 10.29 -14.98 3.53
CA GLY A 677 9.11 -14.18 3.79
C GLY A 677 9.09 -12.89 2.98
N ASN A 678 10.19 -12.12 3.01
CA ASN A 678 10.33 -10.89 2.22
C ASN A 678 10.37 -11.18 0.72
N TYR A 679 10.90 -12.34 0.30
CA TYR A 679 10.80 -12.78 -1.09
C TYR A 679 9.35 -13.02 -1.52
N ILE A 680 8.53 -13.71 -0.70
CA ILE A 680 7.10 -13.90 -0.99
C ILE A 680 6.38 -12.55 -1.00
N LEU A 681 6.61 -11.69 0.00
CA LEU A 681 6.01 -10.36 0.09
C LEU A 681 6.33 -9.53 -1.15
N LEU A 682 7.60 -9.52 -1.58
CA LEU A 682 8.02 -8.79 -2.76
C LEU A 682 7.34 -9.29 -4.04
N ASN A 683 7.18 -10.61 -4.20
CA ASN A 683 6.42 -11.16 -5.33
C ASN A 683 4.93 -10.80 -5.27
N VAL A 684 4.31 -10.74 -4.08
CA VAL A 684 2.93 -10.27 -3.92
C VAL A 684 2.83 -8.79 -4.33
N PHE A 685 3.72 -7.94 -3.81
CA PHE A 685 3.75 -6.52 -4.13
C PHE A 685 3.97 -6.27 -5.62
N LEU A 686 4.94 -6.93 -6.23
CA LEU A 686 5.24 -6.76 -7.65
C LEU A 686 4.12 -7.27 -8.56
N ALA A 687 3.49 -8.40 -8.23
CA ALA A 687 2.32 -8.87 -8.97
C ALA A 687 1.21 -7.82 -8.95
N ILE A 688 0.88 -7.27 -7.77
CA ILE A 688 -0.14 -6.22 -7.61
C ILE A 688 0.25 -4.96 -8.38
N ALA A 689 1.49 -4.49 -8.25
CA ALA A 689 1.95 -3.27 -8.89
C ALA A 689 1.93 -3.39 -10.42
N VAL A 690 2.34 -4.54 -10.96
CA VAL A 690 2.36 -4.80 -12.40
C VAL A 690 0.95 -4.93 -12.97
N ASP A 691 0.06 -5.64 -12.27
CA ASP A 691 -1.34 -5.78 -12.69
C ASP A 691 -2.08 -4.44 -12.64
N ASN A 692 -1.95 -3.69 -11.54
CA ASN A 692 -2.59 -2.37 -11.41
C ASN A 692 -2.03 -1.33 -12.40
N LEU A 693 -0.72 -1.35 -12.66
CA LEU A 693 -0.12 -0.47 -13.67
C LEU A 693 -0.60 -0.82 -15.07
N ALA A 694 -0.80 -2.10 -15.38
CA ALA A 694 -1.33 -2.55 -16.66
C ALA A 694 -2.80 -2.13 -16.85
N ASP A 695 -3.62 -2.26 -15.79
CA ASP A 695 -5.00 -1.79 -15.80
C ASP A 695 -5.05 -0.26 -16.00
N ALA A 696 -4.20 0.49 -15.29
CA ALA A 696 -4.10 1.94 -15.45
C ALA A 696 -3.65 2.35 -16.87
N ASP A 697 -2.60 1.73 -17.42
CA ASP A 697 -2.15 1.98 -18.79
C ASP A 697 -3.26 1.71 -19.81
N SER A 698 -4.06 0.66 -19.60
CA SER A 698 -5.15 0.32 -20.52
C SER A 698 -6.34 1.29 -20.42
N LEU A 699 -6.70 1.71 -19.21
CA LEU A 699 -7.76 2.69 -18.99
C LEU A 699 -7.36 4.06 -19.55
N THR A 700 -6.14 4.52 -19.31
CA THR A 700 -5.67 5.81 -19.86
C THR A 700 -5.56 5.78 -21.39
N ASN A 701 -5.22 4.65 -22.00
CA ASN A 701 -5.25 4.55 -23.46
C ASN A 701 -6.69 4.50 -24.00
N ALA A 702 -7.62 3.86 -23.28
CA ALA A 702 -9.04 3.87 -23.65
C ALA A 702 -9.66 5.26 -23.50
N GLU A 703 -9.38 5.99 -22.42
CA GLU A 703 -9.81 7.39 -22.22
C GLU A 703 -9.28 8.28 -23.36
N LYS A 704 -8.04 8.08 -23.80
CA LYS A 704 -7.48 8.81 -24.96
C LYS A 704 -8.14 8.42 -26.28
N GLU A 705 -8.47 7.14 -26.48
CA GLU A 705 -9.21 6.67 -27.65
C GLU A 705 -10.62 7.28 -27.68
N GLU A 706 -11.29 7.39 -26.52
CA GLU A 706 -12.60 8.03 -26.36
C GLU A 706 -12.54 9.54 -26.59
N GLU A 707 -11.58 10.25 -25.96
CA GLU A 707 -11.37 11.69 -26.20
C GLU A 707 -11.06 11.98 -27.68
N GLN A 708 -10.31 11.12 -28.35
CA GLN A 708 -10.06 11.25 -29.79
C GLN A 708 -11.33 11.02 -30.62
N ALA A 709 -12.14 10.02 -30.27
CA ALA A 709 -13.41 9.76 -30.94
C ALA A 709 -14.41 10.91 -30.75
N GLU A 710 -14.48 11.50 -29.55
CA GLU A 710 -15.32 12.69 -29.29
C GLU A 710 -14.86 13.89 -30.14
N VAL A 711 -13.55 14.12 -30.26
CA VAL A 711 -13.01 15.18 -31.12
C VAL A 711 -13.27 14.89 -32.60
N GLU A 712 -13.17 13.62 -33.04
CA GLU A 712 -13.50 13.22 -34.41
C GLU A 712 -15.01 13.39 -34.70
N GLU A 713 -15.89 13.11 -33.74
CA GLU A 713 -17.34 13.37 -33.86
C GLU A 713 -17.64 14.87 -33.91
N GLU A 714 -17.00 15.70 -33.08
CA GLU A 714 -17.14 17.16 -33.13
C GLU A 714 -16.67 17.74 -34.47
N VAL A 715 -15.53 17.29 -35.00
CA VAL A 715 -15.02 17.72 -36.31
C VAL A 715 -15.95 17.24 -37.45
N ALA A 716 -16.51 16.04 -37.33
CA ALA A 716 -17.46 15.53 -38.33
C ALA A 716 -18.80 16.29 -38.31
N GLU A 717 -19.30 16.71 -37.14
CA GLU A 717 -20.47 17.59 -37.04
C GLU A 717 -20.20 18.98 -37.65
N ASP A 718 -19.02 19.56 -37.40
CA ASP A 718 -18.60 20.84 -38.00
C ASP A 718 -18.48 20.75 -39.54
N ASP A 719 -17.88 19.68 -40.08
CA ASP A 719 -17.77 19.45 -41.54
C ASP A 719 -19.16 19.24 -42.20
N TYR A 720 -20.11 18.59 -41.51
CA TYR A 720 -21.49 18.41 -41.97
C TYR A 720 -22.30 19.72 -41.98
N GLU A 721 -22.02 20.65 -41.04
CA GLU A 721 -22.62 21.98 -41.05
C GLU A 721 -22.04 22.85 -42.18
N ASP A 722 -20.73 22.79 -42.45
CA ASP A 722 -20.07 23.53 -43.55
C ASP A 722 -20.54 23.05 -44.95
N GLU A 723 -20.74 21.74 -45.18
CA GLU A 723 -21.30 21.24 -46.45
C GLU A 723 -22.74 21.73 -46.72
N LYS A 724 -23.50 22.04 -45.67
CA LYS A 724 -24.88 22.55 -45.78
C LYS A 724 -24.93 24.05 -46.09
N TYR A 725 -23.84 24.77 -45.85
CA TYR A 725 -23.69 26.20 -46.19
C TYR A 725 -23.23 26.41 -47.65
N ASP A 726 -22.47 25.48 -48.24
CA ASP A 726 -22.01 25.58 -49.64
C ASP A 726 -23.10 25.26 -50.69
N GLU A 727 -24.22 24.63 -50.31
CA GLU A 727 -25.35 24.36 -51.21
C GLU A 727 -26.31 25.56 -51.39
N ASN A 728 -26.21 26.58 -50.53
CA ASN A 728 -26.94 27.85 -50.66
C ASN A 728 -25.99 28.94 -51.18
N GLY A 729 -25.83 28.96 -52.50
CA GLY A 729 -24.95 29.89 -53.21
C GLY A 729 -25.03 31.32 -52.70
N ASN A 730 -23.90 31.81 -52.20
CA ASN A 730 -23.53 33.21 -52.27
C ASN A 730 -21.99 33.31 -52.30
N GLU A 731 -21.48 33.59 -53.51
CA GLU A 731 -20.13 34.10 -53.72
C GLU A 731 -20.05 35.50 -53.09
N GLU A 732 -19.39 35.67 -51.95
CA GLU A 732 -18.82 36.97 -51.59
C GLU A 732 -17.70 36.85 -50.53
N THR A 733 -16.47 37.16 -50.97
CA THR A 733 -15.27 37.52 -50.17
C THR A 733 -14.82 36.54 -49.08
N ARG A 734 -13.92 35.62 -49.47
CA ARG A 734 -12.94 34.98 -48.57
C ARG A 734 -12.04 36.05 -47.94
N ASP A 735 -12.32 36.43 -46.70
CA ASP A 735 -11.32 37.03 -45.81
C ASP A 735 -10.59 35.89 -45.09
N ASP A 736 -9.29 35.82 -45.32
CA ASP A 736 -8.38 34.78 -44.86
C ASP A 736 -8.15 34.94 -43.36
N SER A 737 -9.14 34.52 -42.56
CA SER A 737 -8.98 34.24 -41.14
C SER A 737 -9.08 32.74 -40.91
N ARG A 738 -8.23 32.01 -41.64
CA ARG A 738 -7.65 30.78 -41.10
C ARG A 738 -7.08 31.13 -39.73
N ILE A 739 -7.69 30.59 -38.69
CA ILE A 739 -7.01 30.37 -37.42
C ILE A 739 -5.86 29.43 -37.76
N VAL A 740 -4.74 30.03 -38.12
CA VAL A 740 -3.43 29.42 -37.96
C VAL A 740 -3.36 29.16 -36.46
N MET A 741 -3.61 27.91 -36.07
CA MET A 741 -2.96 27.37 -34.90
C MET A 741 -1.47 27.57 -35.16
N GLU A 742 -0.92 28.67 -34.66
CA GLU A 742 0.49 28.70 -34.28
C GLU A 742 0.60 27.66 -33.15
N GLU A 743 0.70 26.40 -33.55
CA GLU A 743 1.50 25.44 -32.81
C GLU A 743 2.83 26.14 -32.60
N GLU A 744 3.12 26.50 -31.34
CA GLU A 744 4.48 26.77 -30.94
C GLU A 744 5.29 25.54 -31.36
N GLU A 745 6.10 25.69 -32.41
CA GLU A 745 7.20 24.80 -32.75
C GLU A 745 8.18 24.76 -31.56
N GLU A 746 7.85 23.98 -30.52
CA GLU A 746 8.84 23.20 -29.78
C GLU A 746 8.92 21.82 -30.42
N GLY A 747 9.64 21.75 -31.55
CA GLY A 747 10.25 20.56 -32.13
C GLY A 747 9.50 19.24 -31.94
N GLY A 748 8.63 18.91 -32.89
CA GLY A 748 8.21 17.54 -33.13
C GLY A 748 9.42 16.66 -33.47
N GLU A 749 9.89 15.85 -32.51
CA GLU A 749 10.65 14.66 -32.83
C GLU A 749 9.68 13.54 -33.20
N ILE A 750 9.84 13.03 -34.43
CA ILE A 750 9.21 11.80 -34.90
C ILE A 750 9.55 10.67 -33.90
N ILE A 751 8.53 10.13 -33.23
CA ILE A 751 8.69 9.00 -32.31
C ILE A 751 9.04 7.76 -33.14
N THR A 752 10.34 7.49 -33.28
CA THR A 752 10.84 6.18 -33.67
C THR A 752 11.17 5.39 -32.42
N ALA A 753 10.76 4.12 -32.37
CA ALA A 753 10.80 3.24 -31.20
C ALA A 753 12.21 2.80 -30.72
N ARG A 754 13.24 3.64 -30.87
CA ARG A 754 14.62 3.30 -30.48
C ARG A 754 15.26 4.44 -29.66
N PRO A 755 15.72 4.18 -28.41
CA PRO A 755 16.40 5.20 -27.63
C PRO A 755 17.76 5.54 -28.26
N ARG A 756 17.99 6.82 -28.62
CA ARG A 756 19.30 7.33 -29.06
C ARG A 756 20.22 7.58 -27.86
N ARG A 757 21.53 7.38 -28.04
CA ARG A 757 22.55 7.58 -26.99
C ARG A 757 22.70 9.07 -26.67
N MET A 758 22.77 9.40 -25.38
CA MET A 758 22.97 10.76 -24.84
C MET A 758 24.21 11.50 -25.38
N SER A 759 25.16 10.78 -26.00
CA SER A 759 26.39 11.33 -26.58
C SER A 759 26.19 12.10 -27.90
N GLU A 760 24.99 12.10 -28.50
CA GLU A 760 24.73 12.76 -29.79
C GLU A 760 24.04 14.14 -29.68
N LEU A 761 23.73 14.61 -28.48
CA LEU A 761 23.18 15.95 -28.24
C LEU A 761 24.28 17.02 -28.29
N VAL A 762 24.62 17.50 -29.49
CA VAL A 762 25.34 18.77 -29.63
C VAL A 762 24.34 19.90 -29.39
N THR A 763 24.13 20.29 -28.13
CA THR A 763 23.33 21.47 -27.80
C THR A 763 24.15 22.72 -28.17
N ALA A 764 23.92 23.26 -29.37
CA ALA A 764 24.42 24.60 -29.72
C ALA A 764 23.91 25.60 -28.67
N LYS A 765 24.84 26.33 -28.04
CA LYS A 765 24.55 27.24 -26.93
C LYS A 765 23.89 28.52 -27.48
N GLN A 766 22.59 28.49 -27.79
CA GLN A 766 21.84 29.69 -28.15
C GLN A 766 21.86 30.69 -26.97
N GLN A 767 22.45 31.87 -27.20
CA GLN A 767 22.42 32.97 -26.23
C GLN A 767 20.99 33.50 -26.15
N LYS A 768 20.41 33.58 -24.94
CA LYS A 768 19.08 34.17 -24.75
C LYS A 768 19.10 35.64 -25.20
N PRO A 769 18.22 36.07 -26.12
CA PRO A 769 18.19 37.45 -26.59
C PRO A 769 17.80 38.42 -25.46
N ILE A 770 18.34 39.64 -25.49
CA ILE A 770 17.99 40.69 -24.52
C ILE A 770 16.50 41.05 -24.71
N PRO A 771 15.68 41.09 -23.65
CA PRO A 771 14.28 41.50 -23.77
C PRO A 771 14.17 42.92 -24.36
N LYS A 772 13.35 43.10 -25.41
CA LYS A 772 13.15 44.38 -26.12
C LYS A 772 12.60 45.50 -25.21
N ALA A 773 11.90 45.14 -24.13
CA ALA A 773 11.38 46.07 -23.14
C ALA A 773 12.49 46.72 -22.28
N SER A 774 12.27 47.97 -21.86
CA SER A 774 13.19 48.70 -20.98
C SER A 774 13.25 48.07 -19.58
N SER A 775 14.46 47.78 -19.09
CA SER A 775 14.68 47.30 -17.72
C SER A 775 14.53 48.46 -16.73
N LEU A 776 13.79 48.24 -15.62
CA LEU A 776 13.50 49.24 -14.58
C LEU A 776 12.92 50.57 -15.12
N PHE A 777 12.27 50.54 -16.29
CA PHE A 777 11.77 51.71 -17.01
C PHE A 777 12.82 52.75 -17.45
N ILE A 778 14.12 52.51 -17.21
CA ILE A 778 15.22 53.46 -17.47
C ILE A 778 16.18 52.93 -18.55
N LEU A 779 16.42 51.62 -18.62
CA LEU A 779 17.46 51.02 -19.45
C LEU A 779 16.88 50.32 -20.69
N SER A 780 16.89 51.01 -21.83
CA SER A 780 16.51 50.45 -23.15
C SER A 780 17.44 49.30 -23.59
N HIS A 781 16.97 48.45 -24.51
CA HIS A 781 17.70 47.29 -25.03
C HIS A 781 19.00 47.65 -25.78
N THR A 782 19.13 48.90 -26.24
CA THR A 782 20.32 49.43 -26.93
C THR A 782 21.35 50.09 -26.01
N ASN A 783 21.07 50.20 -24.71
CA ASN A 783 21.98 50.90 -23.78
C ASN A 783 23.33 50.15 -23.65
N PRO A 784 24.49 50.83 -23.83
CA PRO A 784 25.80 50.18 -23.79
C PRO A 784 26.09 49.50 -22.44
N PHE A 785 25.59 50.04 -21.34
CA PHE A 785 25.73 49.46 -20.01
C PHE A 785 24.95 48.15 -19.87
N ARG A 786 23.72 48.08 -20.39
CA ARG A 786 22.90 46.85 -20.37
C ARG A 786 23.50 45.74 -21.24
N VAL A 787 24.04 46.11 -22.40
CA VAL A 787 24.76 45.18 -23.31
C VAL A 787 26.04 44.67 -22.67
N PHE A 788 26.80 45.52 -21.98
CA PHE A 788 27.99 45.12 -21.21
C PHE A 788 27.65 44.16 -20.06
N CYS A 789 26.63 44.46 -19.26
CA CYS A 789 26.14 43.56 -18.21
C CYS A 789 25.68 42.21 -18.79
N ASN A 790 25.02 42.20 -19.96
CA ASN A 790 24.62 40.97 -20.64
C ASN A 790 25.83 40.14 -21.09
N LYS A 791 26.92 40.78 -21.52
CA LYS A 791 28.19 40.12 -21.88
C LYS A 791 28.85 39.47 -20.66
N ILE A 792 28.80 40.13 -19.50
CA ILE A 792 29.32 39.58 -18.23
C ILE A 792 28.49 38.40 -17.74
N VAL A 793 27.16 38.56 -17.66
CA VAL A 793 26.26 37.53 -17.10
C VAL A 793 26.29 36.24 -17.92
N ASN A 794 26.45 36.33 -19.24
CA ASN A 794 26.54 35.17 -20.14
C ASN A 794 27.95 34.59 -20.24
N HIS A 795 28.97 35.22 -19.63
CA HIS A 795 30.34 34.71 -19.68
C HIS A 795 30.47 33.42 -18.86
N SER A 796 31.19 32.42 -19.41
CA SER A 796 31.44 31.15 -18.74
C SER A 796 32.18 31.32 -17.40
N TYR A 797 33.26 32.12 -17.38
CA TYR A 797 33.97 32.47 -16.14
C TYR A 797 33.07 33.07 -15.06
N PHE A 798 32.14 33.96 -15.41
CA PHE A 798 31.21 34.54 -14.42
C PHE A 798 30.29 33.46 -13.83
N THR A 799 29.73 32.61 -14.68
CA THR A 799 28.85 31.51 -14.24
C THR A 799 29.59 30.50 -13.36
N ASN A 800 30.81 30.09 -13.74
CA ASN A 800 31.62 29.14 -12.97
C ASN A 800 32.13 29.75 -11.65
N SER A 801 32.49 31.04 -11.65
CA SER A 801 32.94 31.74 -10.44
C SER A 801 31.81 31.84 -9.41
N VAL A 802 30.60 32.20 -9.85
CA VAL A 802 29.42 32.22 -8.98
C VAL A 802 29.11 30.82 -8.42
N LEU A 803 29.23 29.76 -9.24
CA LEU A 803 29.02 28.38 -8.78
C LEU A 803 30.04 27.99 -7.71
N ILE A 804 31.32 28.30 -7.90
CA ILE A 804 32.37 28.07 -6.88
C ILE A 804 32.04 28.85 -5.61
N CYS A 805 31.64 30.11 -5.71
CA CYS A 805 31.21 30.90 -4.56
C CYS A 805 30.02 30.27 -3.83
N ILE A 806 29.05 29.67 -4.53
CA ILE A 806 27.95 28.92 -3.91
C ILE A 806 28.47 27.70 -3.16
N LEU A 807 29.36 26.91 -3.76
CA LEU A 807 29.93 25.70 -3.13
C LEU A 807 30.76 26.04 -1.89
N VAL A 808 31.64 27.04 -1.99
CA VAL A 808 32.46 27.49 -0.84
C VAL A 808 31.56 28.10 0.24
N SER A 809 30.60 28.95 -0.12
CA SER A 809 29.65 29.51 0.84
C SER A 809 28.84 28.43 1.57
N SER A 810 28.48 27.34 0.88
CA SER A 810 27.77 26.20 1.48
C SER A 810 28.68 25.38 2.41
N ALA A 811 29.95 25.17 2.03
CA ALA A 811 30.92 24.49 2.87
C ALA A 811 31.23 25.28 4.16
N MET A 812 31.27 26.61 4.07
CA MET A 812 31.46 27.48 5.23
C MET A 812 30.26 27.42 6.21
N LEU A 813 29.03 27.25 5.70
CA LEU A 813 27.86 27.03 6.54
C LEU A 813 27.97 25.71 7.32
N ALA A 814 28.50 24.65 6.69
CA ALA A 814 28.72 23.37 7.36
C ALA A 814 29.86 23.39 8.41
N ALA A 815 30.75 24.39 8.34
CA ALA A 815 31.86 24.57 9.28
C ALA A 815 31.49 25.42 10.52
N GLU A 816 30.27 25.96 10.57
CA GLU A 816 29.77 26.76 11.68
C GLU A 816 29.69 25.93 12.97
N ASP A 817 30.15 26.50 14.08
CA ASP A 817 30.08 25.87 15.40
C ASP A 817 28.73 26.21 16.06
N PRO A 818 27.82 25.23 16.27
CA PRO A 818 26.51 25.50 16.84
C PRO A 818 26.54 25.71 18.36
N LEU A 819 27.59 25.29 19.07
CA LEU A 819 27.65 25.35 20.53
C LEU A 819 28.13 26.71 21.03
N GLU A 820 29.18 27.25 20.40
CA GLU A 820 29.78 28.52 20.80
C GLU A 820 29.58 29.62 19.74
N ALA A 821 28.55 30.45 19.93
CA ALA A 821 28.25 31.55 19.01
C ALA A 821 29.39 32.57 18.85
N GLN A 822 30.23 32.75 19.87
CA GLN A 822 31.36 33.69 19.89
C GLN A 822 32.72 33.03 19.59
N SER A 823 32.74 31.81 19.04
CA SER A 823 33.99 31.14 18.70
C SER A 823 34.80 31.97 17.68
N PRO A 824 36.15 31.92 17.73
CA PRO A 824 36.98 32.60 16.73
C PRO A 824 36.68 32.09 15.32
N ARG A 825 36.30 30.81 15.18
CA ARG A 825 35.84 30.20 13.94
C ARG A 825 34.59 30.89 13.41
N ASN A 826 33.55 31.04 14.24
CA ASN A 826 32.30 31.69 13.83
C ASN A 826 32.50 33.17 13.49
N THR A 827 33.41 33.85 14.19
CA THR A 827 33.78 35.23 13.85
C THR A 827 34.40 35.32 12.45
N ILE A 828 35.30 34.41 12.11
CA ILE A 828 35.91 34.33 10.76
C ILE A 828 34.85 33.97 9.70
N LEU A 829 34.00 32.98 9.98
CA LEU A 829 32.93 32.56 9.06
C LEU A 829 31.92 33.70 8.79
N ASN A 830 31.62 34.53 9.78
CA ASN A 830 30.76 35.71 9.60
C ASN A 830 31.37 36.73 8.62
N TYR A 831 32.70 36.95 8.63
CA TYR A 831 33.34 37.81 7.62
C TYR A 831 33.21 37.25 6.20
N PHE A 832 33.38 35.94 6.04
CA PHE A 832 33.13 35.28 4.76
C PHE A 832 31.67 35.36 4.34
N ASP A 833 30.73 35.31 5.29
CA ASP A 833 29.31 35.45 5.00
C ASP A 833 28.95 36.83 4.42
N TYR A 834 29.55 37.89 4.95
CA TYR A 834 29.45 39.24 4.38
C TYR A 834 29.99 39.26 2.95
N PHE A 835 31.18 38.71 2.71
CA PHE A 835 31.79 38.65 1.39
C PHE A 835 30.90 37.94 0.37
N PHE A 836 30.41 36.74 0.67
CA PHE A 836 29.58 35.97 -0.25
C PHE A 836 28.23 36.63 -0.50
N THR A 837 27.58 37.17 0.55
CA THR A 837 26.32 37.89 0.38
C THR A 837 26.48 39.11 -0.52
N THR A 838 27.58 39.85 -0.43
CA THR A 838 27.89 40.97 -1.34
C THR A 838 28.07 40.48 -2.78
N VAL A 839 28.85 39.41 -3.00
CA VAL A 839 29.05 38.82 -4.34
C VAL A 839 27.71 38.41 -4.97
N PHE A 840 26.83 37.79 -4.21
CA PHE A 840 25.51 37.37 -4.68
C PHE A 840 24.53 38.53 -4.90
N THR A 841 24.63 39.59 -4.09
CA THR A 841 23.88 40.82 -4.30
C THR A 841 24.28 41.45 -5.64
N VAL A 842 25.58 41.56 -5.91
CA VAL A 842 26.10 42.06 -7.20
C VAL A 842 25.63 41.20 -8.36
N GLU A 843 25.67 39.88 -8.23
CA GLU A 843 25.15 38.95 -9.24
C GLU A 843 23.67 39.21 -9.57
N ILE A 844 22.82 39.32 -8.56
CA ILE A 844 21.38 39.57 -8.75
C ILE A 844 21.16 40.95 -9.38
N THR A 845 21.86 41.99 -8.93
CA THR A 845 21.76 43.32 -9.51
C THR A 845 22.13 43.31 -10.99
N LEU A 846 23.21 42.62 -11.38
CA LEU A 846 23.60 42.47 -12.79
C LEU A 846 22.52 41.75 -13.62
N LYS A 847 21.89 40.70 -13.07
CA LYS A 847 20.79 39.98 -13.74
C LYS A 847 19.52 40.81 -13.87
N VAL A 848 19.15 41.58 -12.85
CA VAL A 848 17.98 42.48 -12.87
C VAL A 848 18.18 43.59 -13.91
N VAL A 849 19.41 44.13 -14.04
CA VAL A 849 19.74 45.11 -15.08
C VAL A 849 19.55 44.53 -16.49
N VAL A 850 19.96 43.28 -16.72
CA VAL A 850 19.85 42.62 -18.04
C VAL A 850 18.41 42.21 -18.36
N TYR A 851 17.75 41.52 -17.43
CA TYR A 851 16.46 40.86 -17.66
C TYR A 851 15.24 41.63 -17.14
N GLY A 852 15.37 42.73 -16.41
CA GLY A 852 14.24 43.47 -15.84
C GLY A 852 13.59 42.77 -14.63
N LEU A 853 12.82 43.52 -13.83
CA LEU A 853 12.31 43.05 -12.53
C LEU A 853 11.04 42.18 -12.64
N MET A 854 9.87 42.74 -13.00
CA MET A 854 8.59 41.99 -12.98
C MET A 854 7.66 42.13 -14.20
N PHE A 855 7.68 43.26 -14.93
CA PHE A 855 6.55 43.65 -15.79
C PHE A 855 6.47 42.98 -17.19
N HIS A 856 7.50 42.29 -17.68
CA HIS A 856 7.48 41.69 -19.03
C HIS A 856 7.61 40.15 -19.02
N LYS A 857 7.18 39.47 -20.10
CA LYS A 857 7.17 37.99 -20.21
C LYS A 857 8.56 37.34 -20.03
N GLY A 858 9.64 38.10 -20.24
CA GLY A 858 11.04 37.69 -19.99
C GLY A 858 11.68 38.22 -18.70
N SER A 859 10.91 38.73 -17.73
CA SER A 859 11.43 39.36 -16.50
C SER A 859 12.04 38.36 -15.52
N PHE A 860 13.01 38.82 -14.73
CA PHE A 860 13.78 37.99 -13.80
C PHE A 860 12.89 37.29 -12.76
N CYS A 861 11.91 37.98 -12.16
CA CYS A 861 11.07 37.44 -11.07
C CYS A 861 9.95 36.48 -11.52
N ARG A 862 9.66 36.33 -12.82
CA ARG A 862 8.62 35.39 -13.29
C ARG A 862 9.08 33.93 -13.29
N ASN A 863 10.39 33.70 -13.21
CA ASN A 863 10.96 32.36 -13.06
C ASN A 863 11.06 32.00 -11.57
N ALA A 864 10.41 30.91 -11.15
CA ALA A 864 10.42 30.44 -9.76
C ALA A 864 11.84 30.24 -9.19
N PHE A 865 12.80 29.77 -10.00
CA PHE A 865 14.18 29.58 -9.56
C PHE A 865 14.95 30.89 -9.34
N ASN A 866 14.62 31.94 -10.09
CA ASN A 866 15.19 33.27 -9.89
C ASN A 866 14.57 33.96 -8.65
N LEU A 867 13.30 33.67 -8.35
CA LEU A 867 12.65 34.12 -7.12
C LEU A 867 13.31 33.51 -5.87
N LEU A 868 13.73 32.24 -5.94
CA LEU A 868 14.53 31.61 -4.90
C LEU A 868 15.88 32.31 -4.70
N ASP A 869 16.60 32.65 -5.79
CA ASP A 869 17.86 33.40 -5.72
C ASP A 869 17.67 34.74 -4.97
N ILE A 870 16.59 35.48 -5.26
CA ILE A 870 16.24 36.73 -4.58
C ILE A 870 15.95 36.50 -3.11
N LEU A 871 15.11 35.50 -2.80
CA LEU A 871 14.72 35.18 -1.43
C LEU A 871 15.96 34.93 -0.55
N VAL A 872 16.90 34.12 -1.02
CA VAL A 872 18.11 33.77 -0.27
C VAL A 872 18.99 35.00 0.05
N VAL A 873 19.17 35.89 -0.93
CA VAL A 873 19.96 37.12 -0.73
C VAL A 873 19.22 38.11 0.16
N ALA A 874 17.90 38.25 0.01
CA ALA A 874 17.07 39.09 0.85
C ALA A 874 17.12 38.65 2.32
N VAL A 875 16.95 37.34 2.59
CA VAL A 875 17.08 36.76 3.94
C VAL A 875 18.46 37.07 4.54
N SER A 876 19.52 36.90 3.75
CA SER A 876 20.90 37.15 4.21
C SER A 876 21.11 38.63 4.56
N LEU A 877 20.64 39.56 3.72
CA LEU A 877 20.72 41.01 3.99
C LEU A 877 19.91 41.43 5.23
N VAL A 878 18.66 40.96 5.35
CA VAL A 878 17.79 41.26 6.50
C VAL A 878 18.40 40.74 7.80
N SER A 879 19.00 39.55 7.77
CA SER A 879 19.66 38.96 8.93
C SER A 879 20.89 39.75 9.42
N PHE A 880 21.52 40.57 8.57
CA PHE A 880 22.62 41.44 8.97
C PHE A 880 22.16 42.78 9.53
N VAL A 881 21.02 43.29 9.07
CA VAL A 881 20.42 44.55 9.55
C VAL A 881 19.81 44.34 10.94
N LEU A 882 19.18 43.19 11.17
CA LEU A 882 18.58 42.83 12.45
C LEU A 882 19.61 42.14 13.37
N LYS A 883 20.55 42.92 13.92
CA LYS A 883 21.57 42.43 14.87
C LYS A 883 21.04 42.12 16.28
N SER A 884 19.78 42.41 16.58
CA SER A 884 19.23 42.15 17.91
C SER A 884 18.85 40.67 18.05
N ASP A 885 19.63 39.92 18.84
CA ASP A 885 19.39 38.51 19.16
C ASP A 885 18.09 38.28 19.97
N ALA A 886 17.39 39.34 20.37
CA ALA A 886 16.20 39.28 21.22
C ALA A 886 14.91 38.81 20.51
N ILE A 887 14.90 38.70 19.17
CA ILE A 887 13.69 38.33 18.42
C ILE A 887 13.85 36.92 17.84
N SER A 888 12.96 36.01 18.23
CA SER A 888 12.87 34.61 17.71
C SER A 888 12.88 34.53 16.18
N VAL A 889 12.35 35.55 15.51
CA VAL A 889 12.34 35.72 14.05
C VAL A 889 13.75 35.79 13.45
N VAL A 890 14.73 36.40 14.13
CA VAL A 890 16.12 36.47 13.62
C VAL A 890 16.75 35.08 13.58
N LYS A 891 16.42 34.20 14.54
CA LYS A 891 16.86 32.79 14.54
C LYS A 891 16.30 32.04 13.33
N ILE A 892 15.01 32.24 13.00
CA ILE A 892 14.37 31.64 11.81
C ILE A 892 15.03 32.17 10.52
N LEU A 893 15.31 33.46 10.43
CA LEU A 893 15.98 34.06 9.28
C LEU A 893 17.42 33.53 9.10
N ARG A 894 18.14 33.25 10.20
CA ARG A 894 19.46 32.59 10.13
C ARG A 894 19.34 31.16 9.60
N VAL A 895 18.33 30.39 10.03
CA VAL A 895 18.07 29.03 9.51
C VAL A 895 17.80 29.04 8.00
N LEU A 896 17.05 30.03 7.49
CA LEU A 896 16.78 30.17 6.06
C LEU A 896 18.03 30.40 5.19
N ARG A 897 19.20 30.71 5.77
CA ARG A 897 20.49 30.72 5.05
C ARG A 897 20.88 29.33 4.51
N VAL A 898 20.30 28.26 5.06
CA VAL A 898 20.44 26.88 4.55
C VAL A 898 19.91 26.71 3.12
N LEU A 899 19.13 27.67 2.60
CA LEU A 899 18.65 27.65 1.22
C LEU A 899 19.71 28.05 0.17
N ARG A 900 20.91 28.51 0.57
CA ARG A 900 22.01 28.89 -0.34
C ARG A 900 22.46 27.80 -1.32
N PRO A 901 22.63 26.53 -0.93
CA PRO A 901 22.98 25.47 -1.86
C PRO A 901 21.94 25.23 -2.95
N LEU A 902 20.64 25.51 -2.70
CA LEU A 902 19.57 25.35 -3.69
C LEU A 902 19.75 26.24 -4.92
N ARG A 903 20.50 27.33 -4.80
CA ARG A 903 20.86 28.21 -5.93
C ARG A 903 21.70 27.49 -6.99
N ALA A 904 22.40 26.42 -6.61
CA ALA A 904 23.12 25.58 -7.57
C ALA A 904 22.19 24.88 -8.57
N ILE A 905 20.91 24.63 -8.21
CA ILE A 905 19.90 24.01 -9.10
C ILE A 905 19.71 24.85 -10.37
N ASN A 906 19.61 26.18 -10.23
CA ASN A 906 19.42 27.08 -11.37
C ASN A 906 20.66 27.16 -12.28
N ARG A 907 21.83 26.72 -11.79
CA ARG A 907 23.13 26.81 -12.48
C ARG A 907 23.55 25.49 -13.14
N ALA A 908 23.27 24.37 -12.48
CA ALA A 908 23.55 23.03 -13.00
C ALA A 908 22.35 22.51 -13.81
N LYS A 909 22.48 22.46 -15.14
CA LYS A 909 21.40 22.00 -16.04
C LYS A 909 20.90 20.60 -15.67
N GLY A 910 21.81 19.67 -15.34
CA GLY A 910 21.43 18.32 -14.92
C GLY A 910 20.54 18.30 -13.67
N LEU A 911 20.93 19.03 -12.62
CA LEU A 911 20.15 19.12 -11.39
C LEU A 911 18.79 19.81 -11.61
N LYS A 912 18.75 20.82 -12.48
CA LYS A 912 17.51 21.49 -12.87
C LYS A 912 16.52 20.51 -13.53
N HIS A 913 16.98 19.71 -14.48
CA HIS A 913 16.13 18.72 -15.15
C HIS A 913 15.63 17.67 -14.17
N VAL A 914 16.49 17.16 -13.27
CA VAL A 914 16.07 16.20 -12.23
C VAL A 914 14.96 16.77 -11.35
N VAL A 915 15.11 18.00 -10.86
CA VAL A 915 14.08 18.65 -10.02
C VAL A 915 12.77 18.87 -10.79
N GLN A 916 12.85 19.25 -12.07
CA GLN A 916 11.65 19.40 -12.91
C GLN A 916 10.93 18.07 -13.11
N CYS A 917 11.65 16.99 -13.38
CA CYS A 917 11.08 15.65 -13.46
C CYS A 917 10.38 15.24 -12.16
N VAL A 918 10.97 15.55 -11.00
CA VAL A 918 10.34 15.30 -9.69
C VAL A 918 9.05 16.10 -9.54
N ILE A 919 9.02 17.38 -9.90
CA ILE A 919 7.80 18.22 -9.82
C ILE A 919 6.68 17.66 -10.71
N VAL A 920 7.01 17.21 -11.93
CA VAL A 920 6.04 16.58 -12.83
C VAL A 920 5.50 15.28 -12.21
N ALA A 921 6.38 14.44 -11.66
CA ALA A 921 6.00 13.18 -11.01
C ALA A 921 5.11 13.40 -9.75
N VAL A 922 5.38 14.44 -8.96
CA VAL A 922 4.55 14.76 -7.78
C VAL A 922 3.12 15.12 -8.20
N LYS A 923 2.94 15.86 -9.30
CA LYS A 923 1.60 16.19 -9.80
C LYS A 923 0.83 14.93 -10.21
N THR A 924 1.49 13.96 -10.85
CA THR A 924 0.85 12.70 -11.26
C THR A 924 0.47 11.81 -10.08
N ILE A 925 1.26 11.80 -9.00
CA ILE A 925 1.02 10.94 -7.82
C ILE A 925 0.06 11.61 -6.81
N GLY A 926 -0.25 12.91 -6.99
CA GLY A 926 -1.05 13.70 -6.05
C GLY A 926 -2.41 13.08 -5.67
N ASN A 927 -3.12 12.48 -6.63
CA ASN A 927 -4.39 11.79 -6.35
C ASN A 927 -4.19 10.60 -5.40
N ILE A 928 -3.16 9.79 -5.62
CA ILE A 928 -2.84 8.63 -4.78
C ILE A 928 -2.40 9.07 -3.38
N MET A 929 -1.55 10.11 -3.28
CA MET A 929 -1.16 10.68 -1.98
C MET A 929 -2.37 11.17 -1.19
N LEU A 930 -3.32 11.82 -1.86
CA LEU A 930 -4.53 12.34 -1.24
C LEU A 930 -5.46 11.22 -0.75
N VAL A 931 -5.60 10.13 -1.50
CA VAL A 931 -6.32 8.92 -1.03
C VAL A 931 -5.62 8.28 0.17
N THR A 932 -4.29 8.19 0.14
CA THR A 932 -3.50 7.61 1.25
C THR A 932 -3.63 8.46 2.51
N PHE A 933 -3.56 9.78 2.38
CA PHE A 933 -3.79 10.73 3.47
C PHE A 933 -5.22 10.62 4.03
N MET A 934 -6.23 10.51 3.16
CA MET A 934 -7.62 10.31 3.58
C MET A 934 -7.78 9.01 4.36
N LEU A 935 -7.17 7.91 3.90
CA LEU A 935 -7.20 6.62 4.58
C LEU A 935 -6.52 6.70 5.96
N GLN A 936 -5.33 7.31 6.04
CA GLN A 936 -4.60 7.51 7.30
C GLN A 936 -5.42 8.37 8.28
N PHE A 937 -6.06 9.42 7.78
CA PHE A 937 -6.97 10.25 8.57
C PHE A 937 -8.18 9.46 9.08
N MET A 938 -8.78 8.59 8.25
CA MET A 938 -9.87 7.72 8.69
C MET A 938 -9.42 6.75 9.79
N PHE A 939 -8.26 6.10 9.63
CA PHE A 939 -7.68 5.24 10.67
C PHE A 939 -7.32 6.03 11.93
N ALA A 940 -6.88 7.29 11.80
CA ALA A 940 -6.59 8.13 12.95
C ALA A 940 -7.84 8.36 13.80
N ILE A 941 -8.98 8.66 13.16
CA ILE A 941 -10.24 8.82 13.90
C ILE A 941 -10.68 7.49 14.52
N ILE A 942 -10.54 6.35 13.83
CA ILE A 942 -10.79 5.02 14.43
C ILE A 942 -9.91 4.81 15.66
N GLY A 943 -8.61 5.12 15.56
CA GLY A 943 -7.65 5.01 16.64
C GLY A 943 -8.04 5.86 17.86
N VAL A 944 -8.48 7.11 17.65
CA VAL A 944 -8.98 7.96 18.75
C VAL A 944 -10.22 7.34 19.41
N GLN A 945 -11.16 6.77 18.65
CA GLN A 945 -12.35 6.13 19.22
C GLN A 945 -12.03 4.91 20.10
N LEU A 946 -11.00 4.15 19.71
CA LEU A 946 -10.60 2.92 20.39
C LEU A 946 -9.64 3.16 21.55
N PHE A 947 -8.72 4.12 21.41
CA PHE A 947 -7.53 4.23 22.27
C PHE A 947 -7.37 5.57 23.00
N LYS A 948 -8.25 6.57 22.81
CA LYS A 948 -8.14 7.85 23.55
C LYS A 948 -8.08 7.62 25.06
N GLY A 949 -7.10 8.21 25.73
CA GLY A 949 -6.95 8.09 27.19
C GLY A 949 -6.43 6.75 27.70
N THR A 950 -6.06 5.81 26.82
CA THR A 950 -5.60 4.47 27.23
C THR A 950 -4.08 4.32 27.31
N PHE A 951 -3.33 5.22 26.66
CA PHE A 951 -1.86 5.15 26.54
C PHE A 951 -1.15 5.88 27.68
N PHE A 952 -1.67 5.72 28.89
CA PHE A 952 -1.05 6.22 30.11
C PHE A 952 -0.59 5.05 30.96
N ARG A 953 0.58 5.18 31.60
CA ARG A 953 1.11 4.19 32.53
C ARG A 953 1.67 4.87 33.77
N CYS A 954 1.60 4.19 34.91
CA CYS A 954 2.38 4.57 36.08
C CYS A 954 3.80 4.02 35.96
N THR A 955 4.79 4.71 36.54
CA THR A 955 6.14 4.15 36.70
C THR A 955 6.17 2.89 37.56
N ASP A 956 5.18 2.72 38.45
CA ASP A 956 4.93 1.50 39.23
C ASP A 956 3.85 0.67 38.54
N GLU A 957 4.23 -0.45 37.91
CA GLU A 957 3.31 -1.34 37.16
C GLU A 957 2.19 -1.93 38.01
N SER A 958 2.30 -1.88 39.35
CA SER A 958 1.22 -2.35 40.24
C SER A 958 0.03 -1.39 40.32
N LYS A 959 0.17 -0.14 39.84
CA LYS A 959 -0.85 0.91 39.92
C LYS A 959 -1.44 1.18 38.54
N MET A 960 -2.77 1.08 38.45
CA MET A 960 -3.48 1.17 37.16
C MET A 960 -4.19 2.52 36.95
N THR A 961 -4.25 3.38 37.97
CA THR A 961 -4.99 4.65 37.91
C THR A 961 -4.15 5.85 38.32
N GLU A 962 -4.45 7.02 37.72
CA GLU A 962 -3.79 8.31 38.03
C GLU A 962 -3.91 8.68 39.53
N TYR A 963 -5.01 8.30 40.18
CA TYR A 963 -5.22 8.55 41.61
C TYR A 963 -4.29 7.70 42.49
N GLU A 964 -4.08 6.44 42.14
CA GLU A 964 -3.22 5.51 42.87
C GLU A 964 -1.72 5.72 42.57
N CYS A 965 -1.39 6.29 41.41
CA CYS A 965 -0.01 6.57 40.99
C CYS A 965 0.57 7.81 41.69
N ARG A 966 0.68 7.76 43.01
CA ARG A 966 1.20 8.83 43.87
C ARG A 966 2.16 8.29 44.92
N GLY A 967 3.01 9.17 45.44
CA GLY A 967 4.04 8.81 46.41
C GLY A 967 5.25 8.13 45.75
N GLU A 968 5.85 7.17 46.44
CA GLU A 968 7.06 6.48 46.01
C GLU A 968 6.87 4.97 46.06
N PHE A 969 7.69 4.28 45.28
CA PHE A 969 7.77 2.83 45.22
C PHE A 969 9.22 2.37 45.24
N LEU A 970 9.42 1.09 45.50
CA LEU A 970 10.73 0.46 45.43
C LEU A 970 10.86 -0.19 44.06
N ALA A 971 11.82 0.27 43.27
CA ALA A 971 12.35 -0.47 42.13
C ALA A 971 13.48 -1.36 42.64
N TYR A 972 13.68 -2.52 42.01
CA TYR A 972 14.77 -3.43 42.34
C TYR A 972 15.75 -3.46 41.19
N GLU A 973 17.02 -3.16 41.45
CA GLU A 973 18.06 -3.22 40.43
C GLU A 973 18.23 -4.67 39.96
N ASP A 974 18.16 -4.92 38.64
CA ASP A 974 18.15 -6.26 38.02
C ASP A 974 17.10 -7.26 38.55
N GLY A 975 16.05 -6.74 39.20
CA GLY A 975 15.06 -7.58 39.88
C GLY A 975 15.58 -8.28 41.14
N ASP A 976 16.74 -7.87 41.68
CA ASP A 976 17.29 -8.37 42.95
C ASP A 976 16.58 -7.70 44.14
N PRO A 977 15.82 -8.46 44.96
CA PRO A 977 15.15 -7.92 46.15
C PRO A 977 16.10 -7.28 47.17
N MET A 978 17.41 -7.57 47.09
CA MET A 978 18.44 -7.06 48.00
C MET A 978 18.97 -5.68 47.63
N LYS A 979 18.71 -5.19 46.41
CA LYS A 979 19.15 -3.86 45.92
C LYS A 979 17.96 -2.93 45.64
N PRO A 980 17.23 -2.42 46.67
CA PRO A 980 16.07 -1.56 46.47
C PRO A 980 16.47 -0.10 46.19
N LEU A 981 15.90 0.46 45.12
CA LEU A 981 16.00 1.85 44.72
C LEU A 981 14.65 2.55 44.96
N ARG A 982 14.66 3.64 45.74
CA ARG A 982 13.46 4.44 45.98
C ARG A 982 13.20 5.36 44.80
N MET A 983 12.09 5.15 44.10
CA MET A 983 11.70 5.95 42.94
C MET A 983 10.34 6.61 43.18
N ARG A 984 10.12 7.78 42.57
CA ARG A 984 8.84 8.48 42.64
C ARG A 984 7.85 7.87 41.64
N ARG A 985 6.60 7.73 42.06
CA ARG A 985 5.50 7.37 41.16
C ARG A 985 5.14 8.57 40.29
N GLU A 986 5.20 8.39 38.98
CA GLU A 986 4.80 9.38 38.00
C GLU A 986 3.85 8.75 36.99
N TRP A 987 2.78 9.49 36.66
CA TRP A 987 1.81 9.08 35.66
C TRP A 987 2.27 9.61 34.30
N ILE A 988 2.86 8.72 33.51
CA ILE A 988 3.54 9.05 32.27
C ILE A 988 2.61 8.77 31.09
N LYS A 989 2.54 9.74 30.18
CA LYS A 989 1.86 9.62 28.89
C LYS A 989 2.85 9.07 27.86
N ASN A 990 2.42 8.14 26.99
CA ASN A 990 3.24 7.69 25.89
C ASN A 990 3.45 8.80 24.83
N ASP A 991 4.65 8.91 24.27
CA ASP A 991 4.98 9.95 23.29
C ASP A 991 4.08 9.85 22.05
N PHE A 992 3.93 8.64 21.50
CA PHE A 992 2.96 8.31 20.46
C PHE A 992 1.66 7.80 21.08
N ASN A 993 0.55 8.49 20.82
CA ASN A 993 -0.75 8.24 21.46
C ASN A 993 -1.91 8.65 20.54
N PHE A 994 -3.12 8.25 20.95
CA PHE A 994 -4.37 8.46 20.21
C PHE A 994 -5.35 9.39 20.95
N ASP A 995 -4.84 10.37 21.71
CA ASP A 995 -5.69 11.26 22.50
C ASP A 995 -6.49 12.27 21.65
N ASN A 996 -5.98 12.62 20.48
CA ASN A 996 -6.65 13.45 19.47
C ASN A 996 -6.23 13.02 18.06
N VAL A 997 -6.93 13.52 17.04
CA VAL A 997 -6.69 13.10 15.64
C VAL A 997 -5.29 13.46 15.14
N GLY A 998 -4.72 14.58 15.58
CA GLY A 998 -3.36 14.99 15.19
C GLY A 998 -2.30 14.03 15.70
N ASP A 999 -2.33 13.73 17.00
CA ASP A 999 -1.41 12.77 17.65
C ASP A 999 -1.58 11.36 17.06
N ALA A 1000 -2.83 10.96 16.78
CA ALA A 1000 -3.14 9.69 16.13
C ALA A 1000 -2.56 9.60 14.70
N MET A 1001 -2.59 10.68 13.92
CA MET A 1001 -1.99 10.71 12.58
C MET A 1001 -0.47 10.56 12.63
N ILE A 1002 0.20 11.18 13.60
CA ILE A 1002 1.65 11.02 13.81
C ILE A 1002 1.97 9.58 14.22
N SER A 1003 1.20 9.01 15.15
CA SER A 1003 1.38 7.64 15.60
C SER A 1003 1.21 6.65 14.43
N LEU A 1004 0.18 6.83 13.59
CA LEU A 1004 -0.01 6.02 12.39
C LEU A 1004 1.08 6.24 11.34
N PHE A 1005 1.66 7.43 11.26
CA PHE A 1005 2.78 7.69 10.36
C PHE A 1005 4.00 6.87 10.77
N VAL A 1006 4.33 6.86 12.07
CA VAL A 1006 5.42 6.03 12.62
C VAL A 1006 5.18 4.55 12.35
N VAL A 1007 3.96 4.05 12.63
CA VAL A 1007 3.59 2.66 12.30
C VAL A 1007 3.70 2.37 10.80
N SER A 1008 3.35 3.33 9.93
CA SER A 1008 3.45 3.17 8.48
C SER A 1008 4.89 3.12 7.96
N THR A 1009 5.84 3.67 8.72
CA THR A 1009 7.27 3.56 8.44
C THR A 1009 7.88 2.25 8.93
N PHE A 1010 7.10 1.42 9.64
CA PHE A 1010 7.52 0.20 10.34
C PHE A 1010 8.53 0.40 11.48
N GLU A 1011 8.81 1.64 11.88
CA GLU A 1011 9.69 1.94 13.02
C GLU A 1011 8.91 1.93 14.35
N GLY A 1012 9.40 1.24 15.38
CA GLY A 1012 8.88 1.28 16.75
C GLY A 1012 7.42 0.81 16.91
N TRP A 1013 6.81 0.22 15.88
CA TRP A 1013 5.40 -0.20 15.92
C TRP A 1013 5.10 -1.34 16.93
N PRO A 1014 6.04 -2.23 17.31
CA PRO A 1014 5.80 -3.25 18.33
C PRO A 1014 5.72 -2.69 19.76
N GLU A 1015 6.23 -1.48 20.01
CA GLU A 1015 6.23 -0.81 21.33
C GLU A 1015 4.83 -0.30 21.73
#